data_AF-A0AAD6PQ81-F1
#
_entry.id   AF-A0AAD6PQ81-F1
#
_cell.length_a   1.000
_cell.length_b   1.000
_cell.length_c   1.000
_cell.angle_alpha   90.00
_cell.angle_beta   90.00
_cell.angle_gamma   90.00
#
_symmetry.space_group_name_H-M   'P 1'
#
loop_
_entity.id
_entity.type
_entity.pdbx_description
1 polymer ?
#
loop_
_entity_poly.entity_id
_entity_poly.type
_entity_poly.pdbx_seq_one_letter_code
_entity_poly.pdbx_strand_id
1 'polypeptide(L)'
;MEAEGSAKETVVTQVSVGGFDIHVTAKDLMEYLDRAIGLVWRCRLKTSWTPPESYPNFEITDMTKIERTENYRRVVPHAFVHFALPQSATWAMDASGRCELFLNDKALKVSLGPKNPFTLNQRRRTTTPFKLSDVGFEIGNLVSRDEFFVGWRGPPSGVDFLVDPFDGTCKFCFSRNTAFSLKSTSEHAVIKCDFKVEFLVRDINEIIQYTETSCLVLLLQLASAPWVWYRTADDDIGAWVPFDLLDDDDPWIRTTDFTVSGAIGRCHSYRVSIPPRHGSKLRKAVKYLKERRVEVLQEENHRRRIRILDEPDFGMPMSDPFFCIHHKEGIAFEVLFLVNAVMHKGIFNQHQLSNDFFDLLRNQHTEVNVSALKHICTYRRPVFNAYKRLKAVQEWLLKNPNLFKNPKELGDLVEIRRLVITPTKAYCLPPEVELSNRVLRKYKDVADRFLRVTFMDEGLQRMNSNVLNYYAAPIVRDITSNSFPQKTRIFKRVRSILTEGFYLCGRRYSFLAFSANQLRDQSAWFFAEERNISVLDVKSWMGKFTNRNIAKCAARMGQCFSSTYATIEVPPEEVNSDLPDIERNDYVFSDGIGIITPDLAREVAEKLKLDIDPPCAYQIRYAGCKGVVACWPGKGDGVRLSLRPSMNKFQSNHTTLEICSWTRFQPGFLNRQIITLLSTLSVPDAVFWKMQETMVSKLNQMLVNSDVAFDVLTASCADQGNVAAIMLSAGFKPDREPHLRGMLSCVRAAQLWGLREKTRIFVPSGRWLMGCLDELGILEQGQCFIQVSNSSLEKCFMKHGAKFSEAKKNLEVVKGTVVIAKNPCLHPGDVRVLEAVDVPGLHHLYDCLVFPQKGERPHTNEASGSDLDGDLYFVTWDEDLIPPSKRSWIPMQYDAAEAKLLARPVNHQVGICVLYSNINSEVCGIL
;
A
#
# COMPACT_ATOMS: atom_id res chain seq x y z
N MET A 1 37.47 -33.18 23.78
CA MET A 1 38.45 -32.18 23.33
C MET A 1 38.34 -32.03 21.83
N GLU A 2 37.41 -31.20 21.38
CA GLU A 2 37.47 -30.48 20.10
C GLU A 2 36.87 -29.11 20.45
N ALA A 3 37.69 -28.07 20.35
CA ALA A 3 37.36 -26.75 20.83
C ALA A 3 36.32 -26.10 19.92
N GLU A 4 35.19 -25.70 20.51
CA GLU A 4 34.22 -24.78 19.93
C GLU A 4 34.95 -23.49 19.50
N GLY A 5 35.02 -23.26 18.18
CA GLY A 5 35.52 -22.02 17.61
C GLY A 5 34.66 -20.85 18.04
N SER A 6 35.29 -19.85 18.64
CA SER A 6 34.63 -18.70 19.25
C SER A 6 33.86 -17.84 18.24
N ALA A 7 32.81 -17.23 18.78
CA ALA A 7 31.87 -16.36 18.10
C ALA A 7 32.51 -15.08 17.51
N LYS A 8 32.01 -14.68 16.33
CA LYS A 8 31.95 -13.31 15.78
C LYS A 8 33.30 -12.59 15.56
N GLU A 9 33.98 -12.85 14.43
CA GLU A 9 34.86 -11.83 13.84
C GLU A 9 34.01 -10.70 13.24
N THR A 10 34.15 -9.47 13.72
CA THR A 10 33.42 -8.31 13.16
C THR A 10 33.98 -7.96 11.77
N VAL A 11 33.11 -7.79 10.77
CA VAL A 11 33.48 -7.47 9.36
C VAL A 11 33.38 -5.96 9.07
N VAL A 12 33.02 -5.16 10.07
CA VAL A 12 32.75 -3.73 9.95
C VAL A 12 34.03 -2.95 10.20
N THR A 13 34.38 -2.01 9.31
CA THR A 13 35.51 -1.09 9.50
C THR A 13 35.08 0.26 10.08
N GLN A 14 33.79 0.57 10.03
CA GLN A 14 33.23 1.83 10.52
C GLN A 14 32.67 1.71 11.94
N VAL A 15 32.94 2.70 12.77
CA VAL A 15 32.25 2.92 14.05
C VAL A 15 31.70 4.34 14.12
N SER A 16 30.66 4.54 14.92
CA SER A 16 30.21 5.87 15.32
C SER A 16 30.77 6.19 16.70
N VAL A 17 31.34 7.38 16.88
CA VAL A 17 31.98 7.83 18.13
C VAL A 17 31.29 9.10 18.62
N GLY A 18 31.08 9.24 19.92
CA GLY A 18 30.67 10.50 20.54
C GLY A 18 31.03 10.55 22.02
N GLY A 19 30.49 11.54 22.74
CA GLY A 19 30.84 11.77 24.16
C GLY A 19 32.07 12.66 24.38
N PHE A 20 32.50 13.38 23.35
CA PHE A 20 33.59 14.35 23.40
C PHE A 20 33.08 15.80 23.27
N ASP A 21 33.94 16.78 23.55
CA ASP A 21 33.57 18.20 23.58
C ASP A 21 33.43 18.82 22.18
N ILE A 22 32.67 19.93 22.10
CA ILE A 22 32.37 20.66 20.86
C ILE A 22 33.60 21.26 20.15
N HIS A 23 34.76 21.28 20.79
CA HIS A 23 35.99 21.88 20.28
C HIS A 23 36.94 20.85 19.64
N VAL A 24 36.63 19.56 19.76
CA VAL A 24 37.42 18.48 19.13
C VAL A 24 37.28 18.56 17.62
N THR A 25 38.40 18.50 16.90
CA THR A 25 38.40 18.39 15.43
C THR A 25 38.44 16.94 14.96
N ALA A 26 38.09 16.68 13.70
CA ALA A 26 38.20 15.36 13.09
C ALA A 26 39.65 14.85 13.14
N LYS A 27 40.63 15.75 13.01
CA LYS A 27 42.06 15.44 13.11
C LYS A 27 42.45 14.99 14.52
N ASP A 28 42.02 15.70 15.56
CA ASP A 28 42.33 15.35 16.96
C ASP A 28 41.79 13.95 17.30
N LEU A 29 40.54 13.67 16.92
CA LEU A 29 39.91 12.37 17.16
C LEU A 29 40.61 11.25 16.37
N MET A 30 41.01 11.55 15.13
CA MET A 30 41.71 10.60 14.27
C MET A 30 43.10 10.25 14.83
N GLU A 31 43.93 11.23 15.21
CA GLU A 31 45.26 11.00 15.81
C GLU A 31 45.21 10.30 17.17
N TYR A 32 44.14 10.53 17.94
CA TYR A 32 43.91 9.80 19.18
C TYR A 32 43.58 8.32 18.91
N LEU A 33 42.58 8.04 18.07
CA LEU A 33 42.15 6.67 17.78
C LEU A 33 43.21 5.86 17.02
N ASP A 34 44.01 6.52 16.18
CA ASP A 34 45.15 5.93 15.49
C ASP A 34 46.17 5.34 16.48
N ARG A 35 46.48 6.09 17.54
CA ARG A 35 47.40 5.67 18.62
C ARG A 35 46.77 4.69 19.61
N ALA A 36 45.50 4.90 19.98
CA ALA A 36 44.85 4.13 21.03
C ALA A 36 44.31 2.77 20.56
N ILE A 37 43.90 2.66 19.29
CA ILE A 37 43.20 1.48 18.76
C ILE A 37 43.88 0.93 17.50
N GLY A 38 44.18 1.80 16.52
CA GLY A 38 44.83 1.40 15.27
C GLY A 38 44.45 2.26 14.08
N LEU A 39 45.06 1.97 12.93
CA LEU A 39 45.08 2.85 11.76
C LEU A 39 43.68 3.32 11.33
N VAL A 40 43.47 4.64 11.29
CA VAL A 40 42.23 5.28 10.82
C VAL A 40 42.36 5.76 9.37
N TRP A 41 41.43 5.38 8.50
CA TRP A 41 41.38 5.84 7.10
C TRP A 41 40.63 7.16 6.92
N ARG A 42 39.50 7.33 7.62
CA ARG A 42 38.65 8.52 7.54
C ARG A 42 37.93 8.76 8.86
N CYS A 43 37.86 10.01 9.27
CA CYS A 43 37.02 10.51 10.36
C CYS A 43 36.14 11.64 9.80
N ARG A 44 34.81 11.47 9.86
CA ARG A 44 33.84 12.52 9.53
C ARG A 44 33.16 12.97 10.81
N LEU A 45 33.53 14.15 11.30
CA LEU A 45 32.95 14.79 12.48
C LEU A 45 31.77 15.67 12.06
N LYS A 46 30.60 15.44 12.65
CA LYS A 46 29.39 16.21 12.35
C LYS A 46 29.43 17.58 13.01
N THR A 47 29.47 18.63 12.21
CA THR A 47 29.45 20.03 12.67
C THR A 47 28.15 20.76 12.34
N SER A 48 27.29 20.17 11.50
CA SER A 48 25.97 20.71 11.13
C SER A 48 24.82 19.71 11.29
N TRP A 49 23.63 20.19 11.67
CA TRP A 49 22.41 19.40 11.89
C TRP A 49 21.20 20.14 11.31
N THR A 50 20.18 19.41 10.85
CA THR A 50 18.93 19.99 10.31
C THR A 50 18.17 20.72 11.42
N PRO A 51 17.97 22.06 11.40
CA PRO A 51 17.42 22.79 12.54
C PRO A 51 16.08 22.18 13.01
N PRO A 52 15.87 21.99 14.33
CA PRO A 52 14.65 21.39 14.86
C PRO A 52 13.40 22.13 14.35
N GLU A 53 12.32 21.38 14.07
CA GLU A 53 11.04 21.94 13.60
C GLU A 53 11.13 22.78 12.31
N SER A 54 12.20 22.65 11.53
CA SER A 54 12.38 23.32 10.25
C SER A 54 12.23 22.36 9.06
N TYR A 55 11.97 22.94 7.88
CA TYR A 55 11.93 22.21 6.61
C TYR A 55 12.82 22.92 5.58
N PRO A 56 13.50 22.19 4.69
CA PRO A 56 14.21 22.82 3.59
C PRO A 56 13.21 23.59 2.73
N ASN A 57 13.54 24.82 2.35
CA ASN A 57 12.76 25.67 1.48
C ASN A 57 13.43 25.76 0.11
N PHE A 58 12.86 25.05 -0.86
CA PHE A 58 13.40 24.94 -2.21
C PHE A 58 12.93 26.06 -3.16
N GLU A 59 12.03 26.94 -2.72
CA GLU A 59 11.60 28.11 -3.49
C GLU A 59 12.65 29.22 -3.43
N ILE A 60 13.49 29.23 -2.40
CA ILE A 60 14.59 30.18 -2.25
C ILE A 60 15.77 29.70 -3.10
N THR A 61 15.99 30.35 -4.23
CA THR A 61 17.12 30.09 -5.13
C THR A 61 18.29 31.04 -4.91
N ASP A 62 18.00 32.28 -4.52
CA ASP A 62 19.00 33.32 -4.27
C ASP A 62 19.21 33.52 -2.77
N MET A 63 20.23 32.85 -2.23
CA MET A 63 20.60 32.88 -0.82
C MET A 63 21.29 34.18 -0.37
N THR A 64 21.49 35.15 -1.27
CA THR A 64 22.06 36.47 -0.94
C THR A 64 21.01 37.45 -0.40
N LYS A 65 19.73 37.16 -0.65
CA LYS A 65 18.60 38.05 -0.34
C LYS A 65 17.86 37.71 0.96
N ILE A 66 18.38 36.78 1.76
CA ILE A 66 17.71 36.29 2.98
C ILE A 66 18.47 36.71 4.24
N GLU A 67 17.73 37.09 5.27
CA GLU A 67 18.26 37.30 6.62
C GLU A 67 18.69 35.95 7.21
N ARG A 68 20.00 35.82 7.45
CA ARG A 68 20.63 34.61 7.97
C ARG A 68 20.66 34.64 9.48
N THR A 69 20.36 33.50 10.09
CA THR A 69 20.54 33.30 11.53
C THR A 69 21.43 32.09 11.78
N GLU A 70 22.42 32.27 12.65
CA GLU A 70 23.27 31.19 13.16
C GLU A 70 22.81 30.72 14.55
N ASN A 71 21.75 31.32 15.09
CA ASN A 71 21.24 31.10 16.45
C ASN A 71 20.34 29.85 16.55
N TYR A 72 20.81 28.70 16.05
CA TYR A 72 20.16 27.40 16.26
C TYR A 72 21.09 26.44 17.01
N ARG A 73 20.51 25.50 17.78
CA ARG A 73 21.27 24.58 18.66
C ARG A 73 22.35 23.83 17.85
N ARG A 74 23.59 23.89 18.34
CA ARG A 74 24.75 23.16 17.78
C ARG A 74 24.55 21.65 17.88
N VAL A 75 25.17 20.93 16.94
CA VAL A 75 25.15 19.47 16.85
C VAL A 75 25.71 18.84 18.11
N VAL A 76 25.09 17.76 18.58
CA VAL A 76 25.70 16.90 19.61
C VAL A 76 26.99 16.33 19.02
N PRO A 77 28.17 16.54 19.61
CA PRO A 77 29.43 16.07 19.03
C PRO A 77 29.44 14.56 18.79
N HIS A 78 29.53 14.16 17.53
CA HIS A 78 29.66 12.78 17.10
C HIS A 78 30.38 12.69 15.76
N ALA A 79 31.05 11.57 15.52
CA ALA A 79 31.83 11.32 14.31
C ALA A 79 31.61 9.90 13.78
N PHE A 80 31.81 9.72 12.48
CA PHE A 80 31.86 8.43 11.81
C PHE A 80 33.30 8.13 11.43
N VAL A 81 33.85 7.04 11.97
CA VAL A 81 35.29 6.71 11.88
C VAL A 81 35.46 5.38 11.16
N HIS A 82 36.21 5.38 10.07
CA HIS A 82 36.60 4.18 9.32
C HIS A 82 38.03 3.79 9.70
N PHE A 83 38.18 2.61 10.30
CA PHE A 83 39.47 1.96 10.52
C PHE A 83 39.94 1.18 9.30
N ALA A 84 41.25 0.97 9.20
CA ALA A 84 41.85 0.13 8.17
C ALA A 84 41.52 -1.36 8.33
N LEU A 85 41.38 -1.81 9.58
CA LEU A 85 41.13 -3.21 9.93
C LEU A 85 39.81 -3.35 10.69
N PRO A 86 38.98 -4.36 10.38
CA PRO A 86 37.75 -4.63 11.14
C PRO A 86 37.99 -4.98 12.61
N GLN A 87 39.15 -5.58 12.92
CA GLN A 87 39.55 -5.84 14.30
C GLN A 87 39.64 -4.54 15.11
N SER A 88 40.16 -3.47 14.53
CA SER A 88 40.26 -2.16 15.17
C SER A 88 38.88 -1.59 15.53
N ALA A 89 37.86 -1.76 14.67
CA ALA A 89 36.49 -1.36 15.02
C ALA A 89 35.94 -2.16 16.22
N THR A 90 36.28 -3.44 16.32
CA THR A 90 35.91 -4.29 17.47
C THR A 90 36.63 -3.86 18.74
N TRP A 91 37.93 -3.62 18.65
CA TRP A 91 38.73 -3.13 19.77
C TRP A 91 38.25 -1.76 20.27
N ALA A 92 37.87 -0.85 19.37
CA ALA A 92 37.28 0.44 19.75
C ALA A 92 35.98 0.26 20.57
N MET A 93 35.11 -0.67 20.15
CA MET A 93 33.88 -1.00 20.88
C MET A 93 34.18 -1.60 22.25
N ASP A 94 35.07 -2.58 22.32
CA ASP A 94 35.39 -3.28 23.56
C ASP A 94 36.08 -2.35 24.56
N ALA A 95 37.02 -1.51 24.08
CA ALA A 95 37.70 -0.50 24.90
C ALA A 95 36.74 0.58 25.40
N SER A 96 35.79 1.03 24.56
CA SER A 96 34.72 1.95 24.99
C SER A 96 33.82 1.30 26.05
N GLY A 97 33.44 0.03 25.87
CA GLY A 97 32.62 -0.73 26.83
C GLY A 97 33.31 -0.98 28.18
N ARG A 98 34.65 -1.05 28.19
CA ARG A 98 35.48 -1.09 29.40
C ARG A 98 35.82 0.29 29.97
N CYS A 99 35.32 1.37 29.37
CA CYS A 99 35.64 2.75 29.74
C CYS A 99 37.14 3.07 29.68
N GLU A 100 37.86 2.57 28.66
CA GLU A 100 39.31 2.79 28.49
C GLU A 100 39.64 3.94 27.52
N LEU A 101 38.65 4.42 26.75
CA LEU A 101 38.84 5.49 25.77
C LEU A 101 38.46 6.86 26.35
N PHE A 102 39.46 7.71 26.55
CA PHE A 102 39.31 9.09 27.03
C PHE A 102 40.00 10.08 26.10
N LEU A 103 39.27 11.12 25.70
CA LEU A 103 39.79 12.27 24.98
C LEU A 103 39.48 13.54 25.78
N ASN A 104 40.51 14.30 26.16
CA ASN A 104 40.38 15.51 26.99
C ASN A 104 39.54 15.27 28.27
N ASP A 105 39.86 14.21 29.03
CA ASP A 105 39.17 13.79 30.26
C ASP A 105 37.67 13.43 30.08
N LYS A 106 37.22 13.23 28.84
CA LYS A 106 35.87 12.75 28.51
C LYS A 106 35.91 11.32 28.01
N ALA A 107 35.09 10.44 28.60
CA ALA A 107 34.94 9.07 28.16
C ALA A 107 34.22 9.01 26.80
N LEU A 108 34.86 8.38 25.81
CA LEU A 108 34.29 8.19 24.49
C LEU A 108 33.27 7.04 24.51
N LYS A 109 32.10 7.29 23.90
CA LYS A 109 31.14 6.25 23.56
C LYS A 109 31.34 5.84 22.12
N VAL A 110 31.41 4.54 21.87
CA VAL A 110 31.51 3.96 20.53
C VAL A 110 30.31 3.05 20.31
N SER A 111 29.68 3.17 19.15
CA SER A 111 28.63 2.25 18.69
C SER A 111 28.96 1.75 17.30
N LEU A 112 28.77 0.45 17.08
CA LEU A 112 28.54 -0.07 15.73
C LEU A 112 27.18 0.48 15.30
N GLY A 113 27.09 1.02 14.08
CA GLY A 113 25.82 1.51 13.54
C GLY A 113 24.72 0.42 13.52
N PRO A 114 23.57 0.68 12.87
CA PRO A 114 22.48 -0.29 12.79
C PRO A 114 23.03 -1.65 12.35
N LYS A 115 22.80 -2.71 13.17
CA LYS A 115 23.38 -4.05 12.97
C LYS A 115 23.15 -4.56 11.55
N ASN A 116 24.10 -4.37 10.66
CA ASN A 116 24.06 -5.02 9.35
C ASN A 116 24.37 -6.51 9.56
N PRO A 117 23.57 -7.44 9.02
CA PRO A 117 23.88 -8.85 9.13
C PRO A 117 25.25 -9.09 8.47
N PHE A 118 26.13 -9.78 9.19
CA PHE A 118 27.51 -10.13 8.82
C PHE A 118 27.68 -10.49 7.33
N THR A 119 26.71 -11.19 6.73
CA THR A 119 26.66 -11.59 5.31
C THR A 119 26.47 -10.44 4.31
N LEU A 120 25.79 -9.35 4.68
CA LEU A 120 25.55 -8.18 3.83
C LEU A 120 26.85 -7.38 3.63
N ASN A 121 27.60 -7.19 4.72
CA ASN A 121 28.90 -6.52 4.70
C ASN A 121 29.97 -7.35 3.98
N GLN A 122 29.94 -8.68 4.10
CA GLN A 122 30.86 -9.57 3.37
C GLN A 122 30.63 -9.49 1.85
N ARG A 123 29.37 -9.45 1.39
CA ARG A 123 29.02 -9.30 -0.04
C ARG A 123 29.33 -7.91 -0.60
N ARG A 124 29.21 -6.85 0.21
CA ARG A 124 29.51 -5.48 -0.22
C ARG A 124 31.01 -5.27 -0.51
N ARG A 125 31.91 -6.07 0.08
CA ARG A 125 33.36 -6.04 -0.20
C ARG A 125 33.74 -6.54 -1.59
N THR A 126 32.98 -7.45 -2.18
CA THR A 126 33.31 -8.04 -3.49
C THR A 126 32.67 -7.30 -4.66
N THR A 127 31.72 -6.42 -4.40
CA THR A 127 30.92 -5.73 -5.42
C THR A 127 30.97 -4.23 -5.19
N THR A 128 31.89 -3.53 -5.86
CA THR A 128 32.04 -2.07 -5.74
C THR A 128 31.14 -1.32 -6.74
N PRO A 129 30.54 -0.19 -6.34
CA PRO A 129 29.78 0.65 -7.26
C PRO A 129 30.67 1.25 -8.37
N PHE A 130 30.11 1.39 -9.57
CA PHE A 130 30.74 2.14 -10.64
C PHE A 130 30.54 3.64 -10.39
N LYS A 131 31.52 4.30 -9.75
CA LYS A 131 31.52 5.75 -9.52
C LYS A 131 32.12 6.51 -10.71
N LEU A 132 31.35 7.47 -11.22
CA LEU A 132 31.70 8.40 -12.29
C LEU A 132 31.58 9.83 -11.75
N SER A 133 32.70 10.51 -11.56
CA SER A 133 32.76 11.82 -10.88
C SER A 133 32.86 12.99 -11.84
N ASP A 134 32.40 14.15 -11.40
CA ASP A 134 32.29 15.40 -12.18
C ASP A 134 31.47 15.21 -13.46
N VAL A 135 30.32 14.54 -13.35
CA VAL A 135 29.39 14.43 -14.48
C VAL A 135 28.52 15.67 -14.60
N GLY A 136 28.17 16.06 -15.82
CA GLY A 136 27.08 17.00 -16.05
C GLY A 136 25.74 16.29 -15.85
N PHE A 137 24.83 16.89 -15.11
CA PHE A 137 23.53 16.31 -14.77
C PHE A 137 22.40 17.25 -15.14
N GLU A 138 21.52 16.82 -16.06
CA GLU A 138 20.38 17.60 -16.53
C GLU A 138 19.11 16.76 -16.51
N ILE A 139 18.02 17.37 -16.06
CA ILE A 139 16.69 16.74 -15.96
C ILE A 139 15.78 17.41 -16.97
N GLY A 140 15.09 16.63 -17.78
CA GLY A 140 14.30 17.17 -18.89
C GLY A 140 13.43 16.13 -19.58
N ASN A 141 12.93 16.50 -20.76
CA ASN A 141 12.12 15.60 -21.57
C ASN A 141 12.62 15.56 -23.01
N LEU A 142 12.65 14.37 -23.58
CA LEU A 142 12.87 14.18 -25.00
C LEU A 142 11.55 14.50 -25.75
N VAL A 143 11.49 15.65 -26.42
CA VAL A 143 10.26 16.15 -27.09
C VAL A 143 10.08 15.49 -28.45
N SER A 144 11.18 15.31 -29.18
CA SER A 144 11.28 14.55 -30.43
C SER A 144 12.53 13.68 -30.38
N ARG A 145 12.74 12.82 -31.38
CA ARG A 145 13.94 11.97 -31.45
C ARG A 145 15.25 12.78 -31.40
N ASP A 146 15.19 14.04 -31.82
CA ASP A 146 16.37 14.88 -32.02
C ASP A 146 16.37 16.11 -31.07
N GLU A 147 15.43 16.24 -30.12
CA GLU A 147 15.30 17.45 -29.28
C GLU A 147 15.01 17.12 -27.81
N PHE A 148 15.89 17.61 -26.94
CA PHE A 148 15.81 17.47 -25.48
C PHE A 148 15.60 18.84 -24.84
N PHE A 149 14.48 18.99 -24.14
CA PHE A 149 14.18 20.20 -23.38
C PHE A 149 14.63 20.03 -21.94
N VAL A 150 15.51 20.91 -21.49
CA VAL A 150 16.05 20.93 -20.13
C VAL A 150 15.04 21.65 -19.22
N GLY A 151 14.64 20.99 -18.15
CA GLY A 151 13.78 21.56 -17.10
C GLY A 151 14.55 21.94 -15.84
N TRP A 152 15.72 21.34 -15.61
CA TRP A 152 16.64 21.70 -14.53
C TRP A 152 18.08 21.26 -14.83
N ARG A 153 19.06 22.03 -14.37
CA ARG A 153 20.50 21.71 -14.45
C ARG A 153 21.09 21.57 -13.06
N GLY A 154 21.88 20.52 -12.88
CA GLY A 154 22.67 20.30 -11.69
C GLY A 154 23.85 21.26 -11.56
N PRO A 155 24.58 21.18 -10.44
CA PRO A 155 25.82 21.93 -10.26
C PRO A 155 26.79 21.69 -11.42
N PRO A 156 27.61 22.70 -11.80
CA PRO A 156 28.52 22.59 -12.94
C PRO A 156 29.67 21.60 -12.70
N SER A 157 29.95 21.24 -11.45
CA SER A 157 31.00 20.28 -11.04
C SER A 157 30.62 19.60 -9.72
N GLY A 158 31.31 18.53 -9.34
CA GLY A 158 31.08 17.85 -8.06
C GLY A 158 29.82 16.98 -8.00
N VAL A 159 29.27 16.59 -9.16
CA VAL A 159 28.20 15.59 -9.24
C VAL A 159 28.81 14.22 -9.48
N ASP A 160 28.46 13.26 -8.63
CA ASP A 160 28.81 11.85 -8.77
C ASP A 160 27.62 11.05 -9.32
N PHE A 161 27.83 10.29 -10.39
CA PHE A 161 26.89 9.27 -10.85
C PHE A 161 27.41 7.88 -10.47
N LEU A 162 26.61 7.16 -9.68
CA LEU A 162 26.93 5.83 -9.18
C LEU A 162 25.96 4.79 -9.75
N VAL A 163 26.49 3.71 -10.31
CA VAL A 163 25.73 2.50 -10.64
C VAL A 163 26.16 1.41 -9.68
N ASP A 164 25.26 0.96 -8.81
CA ASP A 164 25.54 0.02 -7.72
C ASP A 164 24.98 -1.37 -8.05
N PRO A 165 25.85 -2.35 -8.41
CA PRO A 165 25.40 -3.69 -8.74
C PRO A 165 24.85 -4.49 -7.55
N PHE A 166 25.23 -4.10 -6.32
CA PHE A 166 24.88 -4.79 -5.10
C PHE A 166 23.39 -4.57 -4.76
N ASP A 167 22.96 -3.31 -4.73
CA ASP A 167 21.56 -2.95 -4.46
C ASP A 167 20.71 -2.90 -5.74
N GLY A 168 21.34 -2.95 -6.92
CA GLY A 168 20.65 -2.79 -8.21
C GLY A 168 20.08 -1.38 -8.39
N THR A 169 20.84 -0.37 -7.96
CA THR A 169 20.42 1.04 -7.93
C THR A 169 21.35 1.94 -8.72
N CYS A 170 20.83 3.07 -9.17
CA CYS A 170 21.59 4.17 -9.76
C CYS A 170 21.35 5.44 -8.93
N LYS A 171 22.40 6.25 -8.72
CA LYS A 171 22.34 7.40 -7.81
C LYS A 171 23.10 8.59 -8.39
N PHE A 172 22.54 9.79 -8.27
CA PHE A 172 23.25 11.05 -8.43
C PHE A 172 23.46 11.70 -7.07
N CYS A 173 24.70 12.01 -6.72
CA CYS A 173 25.06 12.67 -5.47
C CYS A 173 25.77 14.00 -5.74
N PHE A 174 25.37 15.06 -5.06
CA PHE A 174 25.99 16.39 -5.17
C PHE A 174 25.68 17.25 -3.96
N SER A 175 26.49 18.27 -3.68
CA SER A 175 26.25 19.18 -2.55
C SER A 175 25.76 20.56 -3.02
N ARG A 176 24.89 21.20 -2.24
CA ARG A 176 24.47 22.60 -2.46
C ARG A 176 24.02 23.27 -1.15
N ASN A 177 24.10 24.60 -1.10
CA ASN A 177 23.52 25.37 -0.01
C ASN A 177 21.99 25.30 -0.05
N THR A 178 21.36 25.08 1.10
CA THR A 178 19.90 24.93 1.24
C THR A 178 19.40 25.79 2.38
N ALA A 179 18.38 26.61 2.12
CA ALA A 179 17.70 27.38 3.15
C ALA A 179 16.70 26.49 3.90
N PHE A 180 16.61 26.68 5.22
CA PHE A 180 15.63 26.06 6.09
C PHE A 180 14.78 27.15 6.72
N SER A 181 13.46 27.08 6.50
CA SER A 181 12.53 28.02 7.13
C SER A 181 12.26 27.58 8.56
N LEU A 182 12.57 28.45 9.52
CA LEU A 182 12.30 28.25 10.94
C LEU A 182 10.84 28.56 11.23
N LYS A 183 10.26 27.83 12.20
CA LYS A 183 8.87 28.02 12.59
C LYS A 183 8.71 29.38 13.26
N SER A 184 7.66 30.13 12.90
CA SER A 184 7.26 31.42 13.52
C SER A 184 8.22 32.61 13.37
N THR A 185 9.20 32.57 12.46
CA THR A 185 10.07 33.71 12.13
C THR A 185 10.21 33.91 10.61
N SER A 186 10.63 35.10 10.16
CA SER A 186 11.07 35.36 8.78
C SER A 186 12.52 34.93 8.53
N GLU A 187 13.24 34.51 9.58
CA GLU A 187 14.63 34.12 9.53
C GLU A 187 14.83 32.74 8.89
N HIS A 188 15.97 32.59 8.20
CA HIS A 188 16.35 31.34 7.53
C HIS A 188 17.73 30.88 7.98
N ALA A 189 17.88 29.57 8.18
CA ALA A 189 19.20 28.94 8.34
C ALA A 189 19.67 28.42 6.98
N VAL A 190 20.91 28.74 6.59
CA VAL A 190 21.50 28.27 5.33
C VAL A 190 22.57 27.24 5.64
N ILE A 191 22.38 26.01 5.20
CA ILE A 191 23.28 24.88 5.49
C ILE A 191 23.65 24.21 4.18
N LYS A 192 24.92 23.85 4.00
CA LYS A 192 25.34 23.00 2.88
C LYS A 192 24.81 21.59 3.11
N CYS A 193 24.13 21.07 2.11
CA CYS A 193 23.54 19.74 2.16
C CYS A 193 24.03 18.90 0.97
N ASP A 194 24.29 17.63 1.22
CA ASP A 194 24.40 16.61 0.19
C ASP A 194 23.00 16.21 -0.23
N PHE A 195 22.78 16.10 -1.53
CA PHE A 195 21.57 15.57 -2.14
C PHE A 195 21.88 14.24 -2.80
N LYS A 196 20.90 13.33 -2.73
CA LYS A 196 20.92 12.03 -3.39
C LYS A 196 19.64 11.86 -4.17
N VAL A 197 19.77 11.60 -5.47
CA VAL A 197 18.67 11.22 -6.37
C VAL A 197 18.90 9.77 -6.76
N GLU A 198 18.10 8.83 -6.27
CA GLU A 198 18.30 7.41 -6.47
C GLU A 198 17.06 6.73 -7.07
N PHE A 199 17.30 5.75 -7.94
CA PHE A 199 16.27 4.98 -8.65
C PHE A 199 16.78 3.55 -8.91
N LEU A 200 15.87 2.62 -9.17
CA LEU A 200 16.25 1.24 -9.43
C LEU A 200 16.66 1.05 -10.89
N VAL A 201 17.58 0.12 -11.13
CA VAL A 201 17.97 -0.27 -12.50
C VAL A 201 16.77 -0.76 -13.31
N ARG A 202 15.80 -1.43 -12.66
CA ARG A 202 14.58 -1.93 -13.30
C ARG A 202 13.61 -0.82 -13.72
N ASP A 203 13.77 0.39 -13.20
CA ASP A 203 12.93 1.54 -13.54
C ASP A 203 13.48 2.30 -14.76
N ILE A 204 14.62 1.89 -15.30
CA ILE A 204 15.18 2.43 -16.55
C ILE A 204 14.50 1.73 -17.73
N ASN A 205 13.68 2.47 -18.49
CA ASN A 205 13.02 1.95 -19.68
C ASN A 205 14.01 1.74 -20.83
N GLU A 206 14.82 2.77 -21.10
CA GLU A 206 15.79 2.78 -22.18
C GLU A 206 16.95 3.73 -21.84
N ILE A 207 18.10 3.45 -22.46
CA ILE A 207 19.29 4.29 -22.42
C ILE A 207 19.70 4.60 -23.85
N ILE A 208 19.81 5.89 -24.19
CA ILE A 208 20.41 6.33 -25.45
C ILE A 208 21.84 6.77 -25.16
N GLN A 209 22.79 6.13 -25.83
CA GLN A 209 24.22 6.41 -25.67
C GLN A 209 24.78 7.03 -26.95
N TYR A 210 25.42 8.19 -26.81
CA TYR A 210 26.11 8.90 -27.90
C TYR A 210 27.33 9.66 -27.37
N THR A 211 28.17 10.14 -28.29
CA THR A 211 29.41 10.87 -27.97
C THR A 211 29.30 12.30 -28.50
N GLU A 212 29.62 13.27 -27.65
CA GLU A 212 29.83 14.67 -28.06
C GLU A 212 31.32 14.99 -28.10
N THR A 213 31.69 16.14 -28.67
CA THR A 213 33.09 16.56 -28.88
C THR A 213 33.97 16.51 -27.63
N SER A 214 33.40 16.65 -26.43
CA SER A 214 34.14 16.72 -25.17
C SER A 214 33.67 15.72 -24.09
N CYS A 215 32.64 14.91 -24.35
CA CYS A 215 32.08 14.00 -23.34
C CYS A 215 31.34 12.80 -23.94
N LEU A 216 31.19 11.75 -23.13
CA LEU A 216 30.33 10.61 -23.39
C LEU A 216 28.97 10.89 -22.76
N VAL A 217 27.87 10.73 -23.50
CA VAL A 217 26.54 11.06 -22.99
C VAL A 217 25.70 9.80 -22.79
N LEU A 218 25.05 9.71 -21.63
CA LEU A 218 23.93 8.81 -21.40
C LEU A 218 22.65 9.62 -21.23
N LEU A 219 21.63 9.31 -22.03
CA LEU A 219 20.28 9.78 -21.79
C LEU A 219 19.46 8.62 -21.23
N LEU A 220 19.09 8.72 -19.96
CA LEU A 220 18.31 7.72 -19.24
C LEU A 220 16.83 8.11 -19.29
N GLN A 221 15.97 7.20 -19.74
CA GLN A 221 14.52 7.37 -19.65
C GLN A 221 13.98 6.52 -18.50
N LEU A 222 13.39 7.16 -17.50
CA LEU A 222 12.86 6.47 -16.32
C LEU A 222 11.35 6.23 -16.45
N ALA A 223 10.90 5.08 -15.94
CA ALA A 223 9.49 4.71 -15.85
C ALA A 223 8.75 5.39 -14.69
N SER A 224 9.49 5.74 -13.63
CA SER A 224 8.99 6.40 -12.42
C SER A 224 9.94 7.50 -11.98
N ALA A 225 9.42 8.48 -11.24
CA ALA A 225 10.25 9.50 -10.62
C ALA A 225 11.24 8.87 -9.63
N PRO A 226 12.48 9.39 -9.55
CA PRO A 226 13.47 8.91 -8.61
C PRO A 226 13.13 9.38 -7.20
N TRP A 227 13.60 8.63 -6.22
CA TRP A 227 13.56 9.06 -4.84
C TRP A 227 14.60 10.15 -4.56
N VAL A 228 14.28 11.04 -3.62
CA VAL A 228 15.10 12.20 -3.28
C VAL A 228 15.40 12.23 -1.78
N TRP A 229 16.68 12.41 -1.45
CA TRP A 229 17.16 12.58 -0.09
C TRP A 229 18.09 13.78 0.03
N TYR A 230 18.26 14.25 1.25
CA TYR A 230 19.35 15.14 1.63
C TYR A 230 19.95 14.75 2.98
N ARG A 231 21.15 15.25 3.27
CA ARG A 231 21.74 15.28 4.62
C ARG A 231 22.67 16.49 4.72
N THR A 232 23.02 16.90 5.94
CA THR A 232 23.95 18.01 6.14
C THR A 232 25.37 17.62 5.72
N ALA A 233 26.11 18.56 5.13
CA ALA A 233 27.41 18.32 4.49
C ALA A 233 28.53 19.27 4.95
N ASP A 234 28.21 20.30 5.75
CA ASP A 234 29.22 21.11 6.42
C ASP A 234 29.73 20.34 7.64
N ASP A 235 30.55 19.31 7.38
CA ASP A 235 31.18 18.43 8.35
C ASP A 235 32.71 18.57 8.27
N ASP A 236 33.39 18.39 9.40
CA ASP A 236 34.85 18.34 9.45
C ASP A 236 35.33 16.93 9.08
N ILE A 237 36.13 16.79 8.02
CA ILE A 237 36.54 15.51 7.46
C ILE A 237 38.06 15.41 7.46
N GLY A 238 38.59 14.50 8.28
CA GLY A 238 39.97 14.01 8.19
C GLY A 238 40.02 12.72 7.37
N ALA A 239 40.84 12.66 6.33
CA ALA A 239 41.03 11.45 5.52
C ALA A 239 42.50 11.29 5.12
N TRP A 240 43.03 10.08 5.29
CA TRP A 240 44.42 9.73 4.93
C TRP A 240 44.54 8.93 3.63
N VAL A 241 43.40 8.47 3.08
CA VAL A 241 43.37 7.59 1.91
C VAL A 241 42.76 8.27 0.68
N PRO A 242 43.32 8.04 -0.53
CA PRO A 242 42.84 8.67 -1.76
C PRO A 242 41.74 7.87 -2.49
N PHE A 243 41.30 6.73 -1.94
CA PHE A 243 40.29 5.85 -2.54
C PHE A 243 38.91 6.00 -1.88
N ASP A 244 37.85 5.68 -2.63
CA ASP A 244 36.47 5.76 -2.15
C ASP A 244 36.20 4.71 -1.06
N LEU A 245 35.70 5.18 0.08
CA LEU A 245 35.13 4.34 1.13
C LEU A 245 33.62 4.21 0.95
N LEU A 246 33.03 3.22 1.63
CA LEU A 246 31.57 3.13 1.72
C LEU A 246 31.00 4.40 2.36
N ASP A 247 29.74 4.71 2.00
CA ASP A 247 29.00 5.82 2.60
C ASP A 247 28.87 5.61 4.12
N ASP A 248 28.93 6.72 4.88
CA ASP A 248 28.83 6.70 6.34
C ASP A 248 27.43 6.29 6.81
N ASP A 249 27.30 5.85 8.06
CA ASP A 249 26.00 5.59 8.70
C ASP A 249 25.25 6.89 9.06
N ASP A 250 25.68 8.03 8.51
CA ASP A 250 24.99 9.31 8.63
C ASP A 250 23.62 9.25 7.92
N PRO A 251 22.50 9.35 8.65
CA PRO A 251 21.18 9.11 8.10
C PRO A 251 20.80 10.07 6.96
N TRP A 252 20.38 9.51 5.83
CA TRP A 252 19.77 10.26 4.74
C TRP A 252 18.31 10.62 5.06
N ILE A 253 17.94 11.88 4.92
CA ILE A 253 16.60 12.40 5.18
C ILE A 253 15.82 12.46 3.87
N ARG A 254 14.66 11.81 3.82
CA ARG A 254 13.73 11.85 2.68
C ARG A 254 13.15 13.25 2.47
N THR A 255 13.03 13.69 1.21
CA THR A 255 12.47 15.02 0.88
C THR A 255 11.67 15.00 -0.43
N THR A 256 11.10 16.15 -0.77
CA THR A 256 10.31 16.37 -2.00
C THR A 256 11.20 16.80 -3.16
N ASP A 257 10.59 17.07 -4.32
CA ASP A 257 11.30 17.71 -5.44
C ASP A 257 12.00 18.99 -4.96
N PHE A 258 13.30 19.07 -5.23
CA PHE A 258 14.17 20.16 -4.80
C PHE A 258 14.37 21.22 -5.88
N THR A 259 13.76 21.01 -7.05
CA THR A 259 13.77 21.90 -8.21
C THR A 259 12.55 22.80 -8.15
N VAL A 260 12.77 24.08 -8.44
CA VAL A 260 11.75 25.14 -8.31
C VAL A 260 10.59 24.93 -9.29
N SER A 261 10.90 24.43 -10.49
CA SER A 261 9.92 24.11 -11.54
C SER A 261 9.32 22.70 -11.42
N GLY A 262 9.59 21.95 -10.33
CA GLY A 262 9.12 20.57 -10.15
C GLY A 262 9.60 19.61 -11.26
N ALA A 263 10.80 19.83 -11.80
CA ALA A 263 11.40 19.08 -12.89
C ALA A 263 11.54 17.58 -12.58
N ILE A 264 11.88 17.18 -11.34
CA ILE A 264 11.99 15.75 -10.99
C ILE A 264 10.63 15.06 -11.11
N GLY A 265 9.56 15.75 -10.70
CA GLY A 265 8.20 15.21 -10.76
C GLY A 265 7.57 15.20 -12.16
N ARG A 266 7.87 16.18 -13.02
CA ARG A 266 7.24 16.28 -14.35
C ARG A 266 8.07 15.72 -15.49
N CYS A 267 9.39 15.61 -15.33
CA CYS A 267 10.30 15.10 -16.35
C CYS A 267 10.58 13.61 -16.15
N HIS A 268 10.93 12.93 -17.24
CA HIS A 268 11.21 11.49 -17.22
C HIS A 268 12.53 11.13 -17.92
N SER A 269 13.27 12.11 -18.43
CA SER A 269 14.56 11.91 -19.11
C SER A 269 15.68 12.62 -18.37
N TYR A 270 16.80 11.92 -18.17
CA TYR A 270 17.96 12.38 -17.41
C TYR A 270 19.20 12.29 -18.29
N ARG A 271 19.78 13.43 -18.64
CA ARG A 271 20.99 13.50 -19.46
C ARG A 271 22.21 13.59 -18.56
N VAL A 272 23.14 12.67 -18.76
CA VAL A 272 24.39 12.55 -18.00
C VAL A 272 25.56 12.76 -18.96
N SER A 273 26.27 13.87 -18.81
CA SER A 273 27.50 14.16 -19.56
C SER A 273 28.71 13.67 -18.79
N ILE A 274 29.41 12.67 -19.31
CA ILE A 274 30.46 11.95 -18.59
C ILE A 274 31.83 12.32 -19.19
N PRO A 275 32.81 12.75 -18.36
CA PRO A 275 34.16 13.01 -18.82
C PRO A 275 34.79 11.78 -19.52
N PRO A 276 35.49 11.95 -20.67
CA PRO A 276 36.07 10.83 -21.44
C PRO A 276 37.01 9.94 -20.63
N ARG A 277 37.68 10.49 -19.60
CA ARG A 277 38.53 9.75 -18.64
C ARG A 277 37.83 8.55 -17.97
N HIS A 278 36.50 8.58 -17.88
CA HIS A 278 35.72 7.51 -17.28
C HIS A 278 35.20 6.45 -18.27
N GLY A 279 35.57 6.51 -19.56
CA GLY A 279 35.02 5.64 -20.61
C GLY A 279 35.16 4.13 -20.33
N SER A 280 36.25 3.68 -19.71
CA SER A 280 36.42 2.28 -19.33
C SER A 280 35.45 1.83 -18.22
N LYS A 281 35.24 2.67 -17.19
CA LYS A 281 34.26 2.42 -16.12
C LYS A 281 32.83 2.46 -16.67
N LEU A 282 32.54 3.42 -17.54
CA LEU A 282 31.24 3.56 -18.20
C LEU A 282 30.86 2.29 -18.99
N ARG A 283 31.79 1.74 -19.77
CA ARG A 283 31.54 0.47 -20.51
C ARG A 283 31.18 -0.68 -19.59
N LYS A 284 31.82 -0.80 -18.42
CA LYS A 284 31.51 -1.83 -17.41
C LYS A 284 30.12 -1.59 -16.80
N ALA A 285 29.79 -0.36 -16.47
CA ALA A 285 28.46 0.01 -15.94
C ALA A 285 27.35 -0.30 -16.95
N VAL A 286 27.51 0.11 -18.22
CA VAL A 286 26.54 -0.17 -19.29
C VAL A 286 26.40 -1.67 -19.55
N LYS A 287 27.49 -2.44 -19.49
CA LYS A 287 27.43 -3.91 -19.59
C LYS A 287 26.55 -4.51 -18.48
N TYR A 288 26.74 -4.09 -17.24
CA TYR A 288 25.90 -4.51 -16.13
C TYR A 288 24.42 -4.17 -16.34
N LEU A 289 24.11 -2.96 -16.83
CA LEU A 289 22.74 -2.54 -17.12
C LEU A 289 22.11 -3.42 -18.22
N LYS A 290 22.85 -3.76 -19.27
CA LYS A 290 22.42 -4.71 -20.32
C LYS A 290 22.14 -6.11 -19.75
N GLU A 291 22.99 -6.62 -18.86
CA GLU A 291 22.79 -7.91 -18.17
C GLU A 291 21.50 -7.92 -17.32
N ARG A 292 21.08 -6.76 -16.81
CA ARG A 292 19.80 -6.55 -16.13
C ARG A 292 18.62 -6.27 -17.06
N ARG A 293 18.79 -6.51 -18.37
CA ARG A 293 17.78 -6.36 -19.44
C ARG A 293 17.32 -4.92 -19.68
N VAL A 294 18.14 -3.93 -19.33
CA VAL A 294 17.91 -2.54 -19.75
C VAL A 294 18.27 -2.40 -21.23
N GLU A 295 17.35 -1.85 -22.03
CA GLU A 295 17.59 -1.59 -23.45
C GLU A 295 18.55 -0.41 -23.61
N VAL A 296 19.65 -0.63 -24.34
CA VAL A 296 20.66 0.39 -24.61
C VAL A 296 20.80 0.55 -26.11
N LEU A 297 20.35 1.70 -26.61
CA LEU A 297 20.45 2.11 -28.00
C LEU A 297 21.78 2.84 -28.20
N GLN A 298 22.62 2.30 -29.08
CA GLN A 298 23.81 3.00 -29.55
C GLN A 298 23.45 3.66 -30.87
N GLU A 299 23.67 4.97 -31.00
CA GLU A 299 23.58 5.64 -32.29
C GLU A 299 24.78 5.25 -33.16
N GLU A 300 24.73 4.05 -33.73
CA GLU A 300 25.61 3.65 -34.81
C GLU A 300 25.14 4.36 -36.10
N ASN A 301 25.92 5.37 -36.52
CA ASN A 301 25.83 6.12 -37.79
C ASN A 301 25.15 7.51 -37.74
N HIS A 302 25.95 8.56 -37.50
CA HIS A 302 25.98 9.83 -38.25
C HIS A 302 24.69 10.47 -38.80
N ARG A 303 23.53 10.42 -38.11
CA ARG A 303 22.36 11.24 -38.50
C ARG A 303 21.62 11.82 -37.31
N ARG A 304 22.10 13.03 -36.93
CA ARG A 304 21.50 14.12 -36.13
C ARG A 304 21.79 14.13 -34.63
N ARG A 305 22.62 15.11 -34.23
CA ARG A 305 22.87 15.49 -32.84
C ARG A 305 21.57 15.91 -32.16
N ILE A 306 21.28 15.36 -30.98
CA ILE A 306 20.17 15.82 -30.14
C ILE A 306 20.42 17.30 -29.78
N ARG A 307 19.47 18.16 -30.14
CA ARG A 307 19.47 19.59 -29.81
C ARG A 307 19.00 19.77 -28.38
N ILE A 308 19.83 20.43 -27.57
CA ILE A 308 19.57 20.71 -26.16
C ILE A 308 19.05 22.15 -26.10
N LEU A 309 17.84 22.33 -25.59
CA LEU A 309 17.18 23.63 -25.46
C LEU A 309 16.62 23.77 -24.06
N ASP A 310 16.56 25.01 -23.56
CA ASP A 310 15.78 25.30 -22.37
C ASP A 310 14.29 25.23 -22.72
N GLU A 311 13.50 24.65 -21.82
CA GLU A 311 12.06 24.70 -21.97
C GLU A 311 11.54 26.14 -21.87
N PRO A 312 10.35 26.45 -22.40
CA PRO A 312 9.81 27.81 -22.39
C PRO A 312 9.74 28.48 -21.00
N ASP A 313 9.40 27.69 -19.98
CA ASP A 313 9.23 28.16 -18.59
C ASP A 313 10.44 27.80 -17.70
N PHE A 314 11.64 27.72 -18.28
CA PHE A 314 12.83 27.29 -17.55
C PHE A 314 13.10 28.16 -16.32
N GLY A 315 13.21 27.50 -15.16
CA GLY A 315 13.46 28.17 -13.88
C GLY A 315 12.23 28.83 -13.24
N MET A 316 11.07 28.84 -13.89
CA MET A 316 9.84 29.38 -13.30
C MET A 316 9.32 28.47 -12.19
N PRO A 317 8.92 29.02 -11.03
CA PRO A 317 8.37 28.24 -9.93
C PRO A 317 7.01 27.64 -10.28
N MET A 318 6.81 26.37 -9.89
CA MET A 318 5.50 25.74 -9.94
C MET A 318 4.65 26.24 -8.77
N SER A 319 3.49 26.84 -9.06
CA SER A 319 2.56 27.32 -8.04
C SER A 319 1.75 26.20 -7.38
N ASP A 320 1.49 25.13 -8.11
CA ASP A 320 0.67 24.02 -7.65
C ASP A 320 1.50 22.95 -6.92
N PRO A 321 0.88 22.16 -6.01
CA PRO A 321 1.56 21.04 -5.34
C PRO A 321 2.12 20.00 -6.31
N PHE A 322 1.61 19.91 -7.53
CA PHE A 322 2.10 19.03 -8.58
C PHE A 322 1.66 19.55 -9.94
N PHE A 323 2.41 19.19 -10.98
CA PHE A 323 2.14 19.63 -12.34
C PHE A 323 0.85 18.99 -12.86
N CYS A 324 -0.08 19.80 -13.40
CA CYS A 324 -1.23 19.32 -14.17
C CYS A 324 -1.76 20.43 -15.09
N ILE A 325 -2.52 20.05 -16.13
CA ILE A 325 -3.23 20.98 -17.00
C ILE A 325 -4.61 21.23 -16.39
N HIS A 326 -4.83 22.45 -15.88
CA HIS A 326 -6.09 22.82 -15.22
C HIS A 326 -7.25 23.05 -16.17
N HIS A 327 -7.02 23.75 -17.28
CA HIS A 327 -8.11 24.15 -18.15
C HIS A 327 -7.65 24.23 -19.61
N LYS A 328 -8.51 23.75 -20.51
CA LYS A 328 -8.45 24.00 -21.94
C LYS A 328 -9.87 24.22 -22.44
N GLU A 329 -10.08 25.36 -23.09
CA GLU A 329 -11.38 25.75 -23.60
C GLU A 329 -11.94 24.70 -24.57
N GLY A 330 -13.22 24.35 -24.41
CA GLY A 330 -13.91 23.35 -25.23
C GLY A 330 -13.56 21.88 -24.92
N ILE A 331 -12.77 21.60 -23.89
CA ILE A 331 -12.43 20.22 -23.49
C ILE A 331 -13.19 19.84 -22.21
N ALA A 332 -13.95 18.74 -22.28
CA ALA A 332 -14.66 18.20 -21.13
C ALA A 332 -13.69 17.72 -20.03
N PHE A 333 -14.11 17.83 -18.77
CA PHE A 333 -13.31 17.44 -17.60
C PHE A 333 -12.80 15.99 -17.70
N GLU A 334 -13.62 15.05 -18.12
CA GLU A 334 -13.25 13.63 -18.20
C GLU A 334 -12.16 13.34 -19.24
N VAL A 335 -12.17 14.09 -20.35
CA VAL A 335 -11.12 14.03 -21.37
C VAL A 335 -9.85 14.66 -20.81
N LEU A 336 -9.95 15.84 -20.19
CA LEU A 336 -8.79 16.55 -19.63
C LEU A 336 -8.12 15.76 -18.50
N PHE A 337 -8.90 15.08 -17.67
CA PHE A 337 -8.39 14.19 -16.62
C PHE A 337 -7.55 13.05 -17.23
N LEU A 338 -8.02 12.46 -18.33
CA LEU A 338 -7.27 11.40 -19.03
C LEU A 338 -6.07 11.93 -19.80
N VAL A 339 -6.11 13.16 -20.34
CA VAL A 339 -4.91 13.83 -20.89
C VAL A 339 -3.84 13.95 -19.80
N ASN A 340 -4.22 14.42 -18.62
CA ASN A 340 -3.34 14.46 -17.45
C ASN A 340 -2.85 13.05 -17.05
N ALA A 341 -3.69 12.00 -17.15
CA ALA A 341 -3.27 10.62 -16.87
C ALA A 341 -2.18 10.12 -17.83
N VAL A 342 -2.37 10.32 -19.14
CA VAL A 342 -1.37 9.95 -20.16
C VAL A 342 -0.07 10.72 -19.97
N MET A 343 -0.18 12.01 -19.61
CA MET A 343 0.97 12.89 -19.34
C MET A 343 1.71 12.51 -18.06
N HIS A 344 1.02 12.27 -16.94
CA HIS A 344 1.65 11.89 -15.67
C HIS A 344 2.36 10.55 -15.74
N LYS A 345 1.88 9.63 -16.60
CA LYS A 345 2.54 8.37 -16.94
C LYS A 345 3.80 8.54 -17.81
N GLY A 346 4.00 9.73 -18.39
CA GLY A 346 5.12 10.03 -19.27
C GLY A 346 4.95 9.50 -20.71
N ILE A 347 3.75 9.05 -21.09
CA ILE A 347 3.50 8.58 -22.47
C ILE A 347 3.46 9.76 -23.43
N PHE A 348 2.82 10.86 -23.01
CA PHE A 348 2.89 12.15 -23.67
C PHE A 348 3.68 13.13 -22.82
N ASN A 349 4.42 14.00 -23.49
CA ASN A 349 5.11 15.13 -22.89
C ASN A 349 4.25 16.40 -23.05
N GLN A 350 4.25 17.28 -22.04
CA GLN A 350 3.58 18.58 -22.07
C GLN A 350 3.90 19.39 -23.35
N HIS A 351 5.13 19.31 -23.86
CA HIS A 351 5.58 20.05 -25.05
C HIS A 351 5.05 19.49 -26.38
N GLN A 352 4.42 18.30 -26.36
CA GLN A 352 3.83 17.66 -27.53
C GLN A 352 2.32 17.95 -27.67
N LEU A 353 1.71 18.58 -26.67
CA LEU A 353 0.27 18.86 -26.63
C LEU A 353 -0.03 20.19 -27.34
N SER A 354 0.04 20.18 -28.67
CA SER A 354 -0.23 21.35 -29.51
C SER A 354 -1.72 21.76 -29.53
N ASN A 355 -2.02 22.94 -30.06
CA ASN A 355 -3.41 23.35 -30.29
C ASN A 355 -4.15 22.36 -31.20
N ASP A 356 -3.51 21.86 -32.26
CA ASP A 356 -4.09 20.84 -33.15
C ASP A 356 -4.46 19.55 -32.40
N PHE A 357 -3.69 19.16 -31.37
CA PHE A 357 -4.02 18.01 -30.53
C PHE A 357 -5.32 18.25 -29.76
N PHE A 358 -5.49 19.45 -29.20
CA PHE A 358 -6.73 19.83 -28.52
C PHE A 358 -7.90 20.00 -29.51
N ASP A 359 -7.65 20.47 -30.74
CA ASP A 359 -8.66 20.54 -31.79
C ASP A 359 -9.18 19.15 -32.18
N LEU A 360 -8.31 18.12 -32.23
CA LEU A 360 -8.77 16.74 -32.42
C LEU A 360 -9.71 16.28 -31.30
N LEU A 361 -9.43 16.67 -30.06
CA LEU A 361 -10.29 16.32 -28.93
C LEU A 361 -11.63 17.08 -28.99
N ARG A 362 -11.62 18.37 -29.38
CA ARG A 362 -12.85 19.19 -29.56
C ARG A 362 -13.76 18.65 -30.66
N ASN A 363 -13.17 18.20 -31.76
CA ASN A 363 -13.90 17.78 -32.96
C ASN A 363 -14.39 16.32 -32.91
N GLN A 364 -14.18 15.60 -31.81
CA GLN A 364 -14.54 14.19 -31.65
C GLN A 364 -15.46 13.97 -30.45
N HIS A 365 -16.32 12.96 -30.55
CA HIS A 365 -17.21 12.58 -29.45
C HIS A 365 -16.43 12.16 -28.20
N THR A 366 -16.93 12.55 -27.04
CA THR A 366 -16.25 12.32 -25.76
C THR A 366 -15.98 10.84 -25.48
N GLU A 367 -16.92 9.95 -25.81
CA GLU A 367 -16.76 8.49 -25.62
C GLU A 367 -15.56 7.93 -26.39
N VAL A 368 -15.34 8.41 -27.62
CA VAL A 368 -14.20 8.03 -28.46
C VAL A 368 -12.91 8.56 -27.84
N ASN A 369 -12.91 9.81 -27.38
CA ASN A 369 -11.75 10.42 -26.72
C ASN A 369 -11.35 9.70 -25.43
N VAL A 370 -12.34 9.41 -24.57
CA VAL A 370 -12.14 8.67 -23.31
C VAL A 370 -11.57 7.29 -23.59
N SER A 371 -12.15 6.56 -24.54
CA SER A 371 -11.68 5.21 -24.92
C SER A 371 -10.28 5.25 -25.54
N ALA A 372 -9.99 6.24 -26.40
CA ALA A 372 -8.69 6.40 -27.02
C ALA A 372 -7.60 6.70 -25.98
N LEU A 373 -7.86 7.62 -25.05
CA LEU A 373 -6.91 7.96 -24.00
C LEU A 373 -6.74 6.83 -22.98
N LYS A 374 -7.81 6.11 -22.60
CA LYS A 374 -7.74 4.88 -21.79
C LYS A 374 -6.84 3.84 -22.48
N HIS A 375 -6.98 3.65 -23.79
CA HIS A 375 -6.12 2.76 -24.56
C HIS A 375 -4.67 3.22 -24.58
N ILE A 376 -4.39 4.50 -24.85
CA ILE A 376 -3.03 5.06 -24.88
C ILE A 376 -2.37 4.96 -23.49
N CYS A 377 -3.14 5.12 -22.41
CA CYS A 377 -2.67 4.89 -21.04
C CYS A 377 -2.15 3.47 -20.80
N THR A 378 -2.44 2.48 -21.65
CA THR A 378 -1.89 1.12 -21.52
C THR A 378 -0.45 0.99 -22.04
N TYR A 379 0.03 1.98 -22.79
CA TYR A 379 1.36 1.92 -23.41
C TYR A 379 2.46 1.93 -22.35
N ARG A 380 3.62 1.37 -22.72
CA ARG A 380 4.80 1.28 -21.85
C ARG A 380 5.89 2.28 -22.19
N ARG A 381 5.89 2.82 -23.42
CA ARG A 381 6.93 3.74 -23.91
C ARG A 381 6.35 5.08 -24.31
N PRO A 382 7.12 6.17 -24.18
CA PRO A 382 6.71 7.49 -24.65
C PRO A 382 6.52 7.54 -26.16
N VAL A 383 5.69 8.50 -26.60
CA VAL A 383 5.35 8.71 -27.99
C VAL A 383 5.83 10.10 -28.41
N PHE A 384 6.55 10.22 -29.53
CA PHE A 384 7.10 11.50 -29.99
C PHE A 384 6.10 12.43 -30.69
N ASN A 385 4.92 11.93 -31.05
CA ASN A 385 3.88 12.73 -31.71
C ASN A 385 2.50 12.36 -31.16
N ALA A 386 2.05 13.12 -30.16
CA ALA A 386 0.77 12.91 -29.48
C ALA A 386 -0.42 13.05 -30.44
N TYR A 387 -0.42 14.06 -31.32
CA TYR A 387 -1.46 14.30 -32.33
C TYR A 387 -1.66 13.09 -33.24
N LYS A 388 -0.59 12.63 -33.92
CA LYS A 388 -0.66 11.51 -34.87
C LYS A 388 -1.12 10.24 -34.18
N ARG A 389 -0.66 10.02 -32.94
CA ARG A 389 -1.03 8.83 -32.18
C ARG A 389 -2.50 8.85 -31.77
N LEU A 390 -2.98 9.97 -31.22
CA LEU A 390 -4.38 10.13 -30.85
C LEU A 390 -5.29 9.94 -32.06
N LYS A 391 -4.97 10.60 -33.18
CA LYS A 391 -5.73 10.46 -34.43
C LYS A 391 -5.81 9.01 -34.90
N ALA A 392 -4.69 8.29 -34.92
CA ALA A 392 -4.67 6.89 -35.34
C ALA A 392 -5.54 5.98 -34.44
N VAL A 393 -5.54 6.21 -33.13
CA VAL A 393 -6.36 5.43 -32.19
C VAL A 393 -7.84 5.79 -32.32
N GLN A 394 -8.18 7.07 -32.49
CA GLN A 394 -9.56 7.51 -32.75
C GLN A 394 -10.09 6.89 -34.05
N GLU A 395 -9.33 6.95 -35.15
CA GLU A 395 -9.70 6.33 -36.42
C GLU A 395 -9.89 4.80 -36.31
N TRP A 396 -9.03 4.13 -35.54
CA TRP A 396 -9.16 2.70 -35.27
C TRP A 396 -10.43 2.37 -34.47
N LEU A 397 -10.74 3.15 -33.43
CA LEU A 397 -11.96 2.98 -32.64
C LEU A 397 -13.21 3.21 -33.49
N LEU A 398 -13.23 4.27 -34.31
CA LEU A 398 -14.36 4.55 -35.21
C LEU A 398 -14.62 3.41 -36.21
N LYS A 399 -13.57 2.70 -36.64
CA LYS A 399 -13.69 1.48 -37.46
C LYS A 399 -14.19 0.26 -36.68
N ASN A 400 -14.13 0.28 -35.34
CA ASN A 400 -14.52 -0.83 -34.46
C ASN A 400 -15.47 -0.37 -33.34
N PRO A 401 -16.72 0.03 -33.65
CA PRO A 401 -17.62 0.65 -32.67
C PRO A 401 -17.93 -0.18 -31.42
N ASN A 402 -17.83 -1.51 -31.51
CA ASN A 402 -18.08 -2.41 -30.39
C ASN A 402 -17.03 -2.27 -29.26
N LEU A 403 -15.90 -1.61 -29.50
CA LEU A 403 -14.82 -1.45 -28.52
C LEU A 403 -15.00 -0.25 -27.58
N PHE A 404 -15.88 0.69 -27.91
CA PHE A 404 -16.12 1.89 -27.08
C PHE A 404 -17.60 2.11 -26.74
N LYS A 405 -18.52 1.30 -27.29
CA LYS A 405 -19.91 1.29 -26.84
C LYS A 405 -19.98 0.67 -25.44
N ASN A 406 -20.35 1.49 -24.46
CA ASN A 406 -20.47 1.05 -23.07
C ASN A 406 -21.43 -0.15 -22.96
N PRO A 407 -21.04 -1.25 -22.28
CA PRO A 407 -21.99 -2.23 -21.79
C PRO A 407 -23.06 -1.51 -20.97
N LYS A 408 -24.34 -1.88 -21.12
CA LYS A 408 -25.45 -1.34 -20.32
C LYS A 408 -25.03 -1.25 -18.85
N GLU A 409 -25.14 -0.05 -18.27
CA GLU A 409 -24.80 0.25 -16.88
C GLU A 409 -25.46 -0.78 -15.95
N LEU A 410 -24.66 -1.65 -15.34
CA LEU A 410 -25.12 -2.43 -14.21
C LEU A 410 -25.18 -1.44 -13.03
N GLY A 411 -26.39 -1.09 -12.58
CA GLY A 411 -26.64 0.12 -11.78
C GLY A 411 -25.84 0.29 -10.48
N ASP A 412 -25.25 -0.78 -9.94
CA ASP A 412 -24.41 -0.72 -8.74
C ASP A 412 -22.93 -0.46 -9.03
N LEU A 413 -22.49 -0.46 -10.28
CA LEU A 413 -21.10 -0.21 -10.67
C LEU A 413 -20.90 1.27 -11.01
N VAL A 414 -19.79 1.84 -10.55
CA VAL A 414 -19.43 3.24 -10.81
C VAL A 414 -17.97 3.37 -11.23
N GLU A 415 -17.68 4.26 -12.18
CA GLU A 415 -16.30 4.60 -12.53
C GLU A 415 -15.71 5.56 -11.49
N ILE A 416 -14.68 5.10 -10.78
CA ILE A 416 -13.99 5.89 -9.76
C ILE A 416 -12.68 6.42 -10.31
N ARG A 417 -12.53 7.75 -10.34
CA ARG A 417 -11.26 8.42 -10.64
C ARG A 417 -10.30 8.30 -9.46
N ARG A 418 -9.03 8.03 -9.76
CA ARG A 418 -7.97 7.87 -8.76
C ARG A 418 -6.80 8.83 -9.02
N LEU A 419 -6.27 9.39 -7.94
CA LEU A 419 -5.05 10.20 -7.93
C LEU A 419 -4.06 9.58 -6.95
N VAL A 420 -2.86 9.25 -7.41
CA VAL A 420 -1.78 8.82 -6.51
C VAL A 420 -0.83 9.98 -6.29
N ILE A 421 -0.56 10.35 -5.05
CA ILE A 421 0.35 11.44 -4.69
C ILE A 421 1.62 10.83 -4.10
N THR A 422 2.76 11.16 -4.70
CA THR A 422 4.09 10.77 -4.24
C THR A 422 4.88 11.97 -3.74
N PRO A 423 6.08 11.77 -3.13
CA PRO A 423 6.90 12.86 -2.63
C PRO A 423 7.24 13.94 -3.67
N THR A 424 7.45 13.56 -4.93
CA THR A 424 7.86 14.46 -6.00
C THR A 424 6.73 14.85 -6.96
N LYS A 425 5.66 14.06 -7.11
CA LYS A 425 4.59 14.33 -8.10
C LYS A 425 3.23 13.74 -7.72
N ALA A 426 2.27 13.84 -8.65
CA ALA A 426 1.02 13.10 -8.60
C ALA A 426 0.75 12.37 -9.93
N TYR A 427 -0.03 11.30 -9.88
CA TYR A 427 -0.40 10.47 -11.02
C TYR A 427 -1.93 10.39 -11.11
N CYS A 428 -2.48 10.88 -12.22
CA CYS A 428 -3.87 10.62 -12.54
C CYS A 428 -3.92 9.22 -13.14
N LEU A 429 -4.77 8.36 -12.58
CA LEU A 429 -4.97 7.01 -13.10
C LEU A 429 -6.29 6.94 -13.86
N PRO A 430 -6.37 6.15 -14.96
CA PRO A 430 -7.64 5.92 -15.63
C PRO A 430 -8.73 5.49 -14.64
N PRO A 431 -9.99 5.94 -14.82
CA PRO A 431 -11.09 5.51 -13.97
C PRO A 431 -11.22 3.98 -13.96
N GLU A 432 -11.39 3.41 -12.77
CA GLU A 432 -11.63 1.98 -12.58
C GLU A 432 -13.10 1.75 -12.22
N VAL A 433 -13.70 0.68 -12.75
CA VAL A 433 -15.07 0.28 -12.43
C VAL A 433 -15.07 -0.48 -11.12
N GLU A 434 -15.83 0.00 -10.16
CA GLU A 434 -15.95 -0.60 -8.83
C GLU A 434 -17.41 -0.66 -8.38
N LEU A 435 -17.67 -1.52 -7.39
CA LEU A 435 -18.95 -1.52 -6.69
C LEU A 435 -19.11 -0.19 -5.95
N SER A 436 -20.23 0.48 -6.23
CA SER A 436 -20.61 1.77 -5.66
C SER A 436 -20.81 1.69 -4.14
N ASN A 437 -20.94 2.86 -3.53
CA ASN A 437 -21.26 3.01 -2.12
C ASN A 437 -22.44 3.96 -1.94
N ARG A 438 -22.96 4.02 -0.72
CA ARG A 438 -24.13 4.82 -0.34
C ARG A 438 -24.03 6.28 -0.80
N VAL A 439 -22.87 6.91 -0.58
CA VAL A 439 -22.65 8.32 -0.90
C VAL A 439 -22.65 8.53 -2.41
N LEU A 440 -21.90 7.70 -3.16
CA LEU A 440 -21.84 7.82 -4.62
C LEU A 440 -23.20 7.58 -5.29
N ARG A 441 -24.01 6.67 -4.75
CA ARG A 441 -25.38 6.44 -5.25
C ARG A 441 -26.30 7.64 -5.01
N LYS A 442 -26.23 8.26 -3.82
CA LYS A 442 -27.03 9.47 -3.52
C LYS A 442 -26.64 10.64 -4.41
N TYR A 443 -25.34 10.82 -4.62
CA TYR A 443 -24.77 11.95 -5.36
C TYR A 443 -24.36 11.54 -6.79
N LYS A 444 -25.14 10.65 -7.42
CA LYS A 444 -24.82 10.09 -8.75
C LYS A 444 -24.65 11.16 -9.83
N ASP A 445 -25.45 12.22 -9.77
CA ASP A 445 -25.45 13.31 -10.77
C ASP A 445 -24.17 14.15 -10.71
N VAL A 446 -23.43 14.05 -9.61
CA VAL A 446 -22.14 14.71 -9.36
C VAL A 446 -21.04 13.71 -9.02
N ALA A 447 -21.18 12.43 -9.42
CA ALA A 447 -20.24 11.36 -9.08
C ALA A 447 -18.82 11.64 -9.61
N ASP A 448 -18.70 12.37 -10.73
CA ASP A 448 -17.42 12.76 -11.33
C ASP A 448 -16.61 13.78 -10.49
N ARG A 449 -17.25 14.39 -9.48
CA ARG A 449 -16.62 15.29 -8.51
C ARG A 449 -16.00 14.54 -7.31
N PHE A 450 -16.21 13.24 -7.19
CA PHE A 450 -15.54 12.40 -6.19
C PHE A 450 -14.21 11.88 -6.74
N LEU A 451 -13.15 12.00 -5.94
CA LEU A 451 -11.81 11.56 -6.29
C LEU A 451 -11.23 10.73 -5.16
N ARG A 452 -10.78 9.50 -5.46
CA ARG A 452 -10.01 8.72 -4.50
C ARG A 452 -8.54 9.09 -4.60
N VAL A 453 -7.98 9.60 -3.52
CA VAL A 453 -6.58 10.02 -3.43
C VAL A 453 -5.82 9.03 -2.56
N THR A 454 -4.71 8.50 -3.07
CA THR A 454 -3.82 7.57 -2.36
C THR A 454 -2.45 8.20 -2.19
N PHE A 455 -1.90 8.17 -0.99
CA PHE A 455 -0.54 8.65 -0.73
C PHE A 455 0.44 7.48 -0.75
N MET A 456 1.47 7.56 -1.58
CA MET A 456 2.46 6.49 -1.80
C MET A 456 3.87 7.08 -1.85
N ASP A 457 4.90 6.23 -1.71
CA ASP A 457 6.28 6.59 -2.03
C ASP A 457 6.53 6.38 -3.54
N GLU A 458 7.67 6.85 -4.05
CA GLU A 458 8.01 6.66 -5.46
C GLU A 458 8.10 5.17 -5.83
N GLY A 459 7.84 4.87 -7.11
CA GLY A 459 7.64 3.50 -7.57
C GLY A 459 6.32 2.88 -7.10
N LEU A 460 5.36 3.69 -6.63
CA LEU A 460 4.05 3.25 -6.12
C LEU A 460 4.19 2.26 -4.94
N GLN A 461 5.17 2.50 -4.07
CA GLN A 461 5.35 1.73 -2.85
C GLN A 461 4.57 2.35 -1.70
N ARG A 462 4.23 1.55 -0.67
CA ARG A 462 3.56 2.08 0.51
C ARG A 462 4.54 2.94 1.32
N MET A 463 4.09 4.11 1.78
CA MET A 463 4.94 4.94 2.66
C MET A 463 5.07 4.32 4.04
N ASN A 464 6.27 4.40 4.61
CA ASN A 464 6.56 3.97 5.97
C ASN A 464 6.88 5.17 6.89
N SER A 465 7.08 4.92 8.18
CA SER A 465 7.38 5.97 9.16
C SER A 465 8.67 6.73 8.82
N ASN A 466 9.68 6.04 8.27
CA ASN A 466 10.98 6.63 7.91
C ASN A 466 10.92 7.59 6.70
N VAL A 467 9.81 7.58 5.94
CA VAL A 467 9.57 8.57 4.88
C VAL A 467 9.07 9.89 5.48
N LEU A 468 8.23 9.83 6.53
CA LEU A 468 7.62 11.00 7.16
C LEU A 468 8.46 11.56 8.32
N ASN A 469 9.32 10.74 8.90
CA ASN A 469 10.17 11.07 10.03
C ASN A 469 11.63 10.79 9.69
N TYR A 470 12.53 11.59 10.24
CA TYR A 470 13.94 11.23 10.33
C TYR A 470 14.38 11.15 11.79
N TYR A 471 15.34 10.27 12.05
CA TYR A 471 15.89 10.01 13.37
C TYR A 471 17.36 10.43 13.40
N ALA A 472 17.82 10.88 14.57
CA ALA A 472 19.24 11.12 14.82
C ALA A 472 20.06 9.84 14.57
N ALA A 473 21.36 9.99 14.28
CA ALA A 473 22.28 8.87 14.23
C ALA A 473 22.21 8.06 15.56
N PRO A 474 22.31 6.72 15.53
CA PRO A 474 22.16 5.88 16.73
C PRO A 474 23.03 6.33 17.91
N ILE A 475 24.29 6.67 17.64
CA ILE A 475 25.23 7.17 18.65
C ILE A 475 24.72 8.42 19.39
N VAL A 476 23.99 9.30 18.70
CA VAL A 476 23.41 10.51 19.32
C VAL A 476 22.29 10.14 20.28
N ARG A 477 21.51 9.10 19.95
CA ARG A 477 20.46 8.58 20.85
C ARG A 477 21.08 7.97 22.10
N ASP A 478 22.19 7.24 21.96
CA ASP A 478 22.92 6.61 23.07
C ASP A 478 23.58 7.64 24.01
N ILE A 479 23.91 8.83 23.49
CA ILE A 479 24.52 9.92 24.27
C ILE A 479 23.47 10.80 24.94
N THR A 480 22.38 11.15 24.25
CA THR A 480 21.46 12.20 24.69
C THR A 480 20.17 11.72 25.33
N SER A 481 19.84 10.42 25.24
CA SER A 481 18.56 9.83 25.67
C SER A 481 17.31 10.47 25.01
N ASN A 482 17.49 11.49 24.15
CA ASN A 482 16.45 12.21 23.43
C ASN A 482 16.25 11.54 22.07
N SER A 483 15.04 11.03 21.84
CA SER A 483 14.70 10.20 20.67
C SER A 483 13.60 10.80 19.81
N PHE A 484 13.31 12.11 19.93
CA PHE A 484 12.20 12.70 19.18
C PHE A 484 12.51 12.76 17.68
N PRO A 485 11.71 12.07 16.84
CA PRO A 485 11.85 12.17 15.40
C PRO A 485 11.46 13.56 14.93
N GLN A 486 12.27 14.15 14.06
CA GLN A 486 11.88 15.35 13.34
C GLN A 486 11.12 14.97 12.07
N LYS A 487 10.13 15.80 11.72
CA LYS A 487 9.30 15.58 10.54
C LYS A 487 10.01 16.00 9.26
N THR A 488 9.86 15.20 8.20
CA THR A 488 10.46 15.49 6.88
C THR A 488 9.66 16.51 6.10
N ARG A 489 10.16 16.99 4.95
CA ARG A 489 9.34 17.86 4.05
C ARG A 489 8.16 17.10 3.43
N ILE A 490 8.27 15.78 3.26
CA ILE A 490 7.18 14.90 2.79
C ILE A 490 6.03 14.92 3.80
N PHE A 491 6.37 14.83 5.09
CA PHE A 491 5.72 15.53 6.20
C PHE A 491 4.67 16.58 5.83
N LYS A 492 5.23 17.76 5.64
CA LYS A 492 4.54 19.01 5.35
C LYS A 492 3.69 18.91 4.09
N ARG A 493 4.17 18.23 3.04
CA ARG A 493 3.44 18.02 1.78
C ARG A 493 2.13 17.25 1.99
N VAL A 494 2.19 16.07 2.62
CA VAL A 494 1.00 15.24 2.88
C VAL A 494 0.02 16.00 3.75
N ARG A 495 0.51 16.67 4.80
CA ARG A 495 -0.32 17.46 5.71
C ARG A 495 -1.04 18.61 4.98
N SER A 496 -0.32 19.43 4.22
CA SER A 496 -0.89 20.56 3.48
C SER A 496 -1.98 20.11 2.50
N ILE A 497 -1.73 19.05 1.72
CA ILE A 497 -2.72 18.50 0.78
C ILE A 497 -3.99 18.03 1.51
N LEU A 498 -3.85 17.39 2.66
CA LEU A 498 -5.00 16.94 3.46
C LEU A 498 -5.78 18.10 4.10
N THR A 499 -5.10 19.16 4.55
CA THR A 499 -5.74 20.27 5.26
C THR A 499 -6.27 21.37 4.36
N GLU A 500 -5.54 21.72 3.30
CA GLU A 500 -5.82 22.87 2.42
C GLU A 500 -6.54 22.44 1.14
N GLY A 501 -6.42 21.16 0.76
CA GLY A 501 -6.90 20.63 -0.51
C GLY A 501 -5.92 20.90 -1.66
N PHE A 502 -6.37 20.71 -2.89
CA PHE A 502 -5.59 20.98 -4.09
C PHE A 502 -6.49 21.23 -5.30
N TYR A 503 -5.95 21.81 -6.36
CA TYR A 503 -6.63 21.94 -7.65
C TYR A 503 -6.23 20.82 -8.60
N LEU A 504 -7.20 20.28 -9.34
CA LEU A 504 -6.97 19.33 -10.41
C LEU A 504 -8.01 19.55 -11.52
N CYS A 505 -7.54 19.73 -12.76
CA CYS A 505 -8.42 19.99 -13.91
C CYS A 505 -9.43 21.12 -13.65
N GLY A 506 -8.97 22.21 -13.00
CA GLY A 506 -9.78 23.40 -12.72
C GLY A 506 -10.77 23.25 -11.56
N ARG A 507 -10.79 22.11 -10.87
CA ARG A 507 -11.65 21.85 -9.71
C ARG A 507 -10.83 21.83 -8.42
N ARG A 508 -11.33 22.45 -7.36
CA ARG A 508 -10.73 22.41 -6.01
C ARG A 508 -11.26 21.20 -5.25
N TYR A 509 -10.37 20.29 -4.87
CA TYR A 509 -10.68 19.08 -4.12
C TYR A 509 -10.38 19.26 -2.63
N SER A 510 -11.40 19.03 -1.80
CA SER A 510 -11.33 19.09 -0.34
C SER A 510 -11.47 17.70 0.27
N PHE A 511 -10.80 17.45 1.40
CA PHE A 511 -10.87 16.15 2.10
C PHE A 511 -12.31 15.85 2.58
N LEU A 512 -12.83 14.68 2.21
CA LEU A 512 -14.17 14.22 2.60
C LEU A 512 -14.09 13.22 3.77
N ALA A 513 -13.71 11.97 3.49
CA ALA A 513 -13.66 10.90 4.47
C ALA A 513 -12.85 9.69 3.92
N PHE A 514 -12.72 8.62 4.70
CA PHE A 514 -12.15 7.35 4.25
C PHE A 514 -12.89 6.18 4.92
N SER A 515 -12.95 5.04 4.25
CA SER A 515 -13.36 3.75 4.83
C SER A 515 -12.18 3.04 5.50
N ALA A 516 -12.44 1.96 6.23
CA ALA A 516 -11.38 1.17 6.88
C ALA A 516 -10.38 0.57 5.88
N ASN A 517 -10.85 0.10 4.72
CA ASN A 517 -10.00 -0.40 3.65
C ASN A 517 -9.13 0.72 3.08
N GLN A 518 -9.73 1.89 2.85
CA GLN A 518 -9.01 3.05 2.34
C GLN A 518 -7.93 3.53 3.29
N LEU A 519 -8.21 3.54 4.60
CA LEU A 519 -7.22 3.84 5.63
C LEU A 519 -6.02 2.87 5.55
N ARG A 520 -6.29 1.56 5.41
CA ARG A 520 -5.25 0.54 5.25
C ARG A 520 -4.40 0.77 3.99
N ASP A 521 -5.01 1.26 2.93
CA ASP A 521 -4.35 1.56 1.66
C ASP A 521 -3.72 2.97 1.63
N GLN A 522 -3.73 3.72 2.75
CA GLN A 522 -3.27 5.11 2.83
C GLN A 522 -4.00 6.04 1.84
N SER A 523 -5.30 5.83 1.68
CA SER A 523 -6.18 6.54 0.74
C SER A 523 -7.39 7.19 1.42
N ALA A 524 -7.97 8.17 0.74
CA ALA A 524 -9.18 8.86 1.17
C ALA A 524 -9.99 9.41 -0.01
N TRP A 525 -11.26 9.68 0.25
CA TRP A 525 -12.14 10.43 -0.64
C TRP A 525 -11.90 11.93 -0.50
N PHE A 526 -11.77 12.59 -1.63
CA PHE A 526 -11.83 14.02 -1.80
C PHE A 526 -13.03 14.37 -2.67
N PHE A 527 -13.59 15.55 -2.45
CA PHE A 527 -14.75 16.03 -3.20
C PHE A 527 -14.49 17.43 -3.74
N ALA A 528 -14.86 17.63 -5.01
CA ALA A 528 -14.81 18.92 -5.66
C ALA A 528 -16.13 19.67 -5.48
N GLU A 529 -16.14 20.63 -4.55
CA GLU A 529 -17.33 21.40 -4.20
C GLU A 529 -17.92 22.16 -5.40
N GLU A 530 -19.24 22.31 -5.40
CA GLU A 530 -20.01 23.09 -6.35
C GLU A 530 -20.87 24.09 -5.58
N ARG A 531 -21.39 25.14 -6.24
CA ARG A 531 -22.16 26.21 -5.60
C ARG A 531 -23.30 25.70 -4.70
N ASN A 532 -23.86 24.53 -4.99
CA ASN A 532 -25.01 23.98 -4.29
C ASN A 532 -24.68 22.77 -3.38
N ILE A 533 -23.45 22.25 -3.40
CA ILE A 533 -23.07 21.05 -2.64
C ILE A 533 -21.64 21.20 -2.11
N SER A 534 -21.51 21.28 -0.78
CA SER A 534 -20.24 21.30 -0.07
C SER A 534 -19.90 19.95 0.59
N VAL A 535 -18.65 19.80 1.04
CA VAL A 535 -18.22 18.66 1.87
C VAL A 535 -19.06 18.55 3.16
N LEU A 536 -19.49 19.69 3.71
CA LEU A 536 -20.31 19.71 4.92
C LEU A 536 -21.72 19.18 4.66
N ASP A 537 -22.30 19.48 3.51
CA ASP A 537 -23.62 18.99 3.12
C ASP A 537 -23.61 17.47 2.95
N VAL A 538 -22.58 16.93 2.28
CA VAL A 538 -22.40 15.48 2.13
C VAL A 538 -22.28 14.80 3.49
N LYS A 539 -21.47 15.35 4.41
CA LYS A 539 -21.28 14.81 5.77
C LYS A 539 -22.56 14.90 6.61
N SER A 540 -23.29 16.00 6.50
CA SER A 540 -24.57 16.21 7.19
C SER A 540 -25.61 15.19 6.75
N TRP A 541 -25.68 14.91 5.44
CA TRP A 541 -26.58 13.91 4.89
C TRP A 541 -26.24 12.48 5.34
N MET A 542 -24.95 12.15 5.51
CA MET A 542 -24.54 10.79 5.93
C MET A 542 -25.16 10.38 7.27
N GLY A 543 -25.23 11.31 8.23
CA GLY A 543 -25.81 11.08 9.55
C GLY A 543 -25.22 11.98 10.63
N LYS A 544 -25.62 11.75 11.89
CA LYS A 544 -25.13 12.48 13.06
C LYS A 544 -23.99 11.73 13.73
N PHE A 545 -22.79 12.31 13.70
CA PHE A 545 -21.58 11.74 14.30
C PHE A 545 -21.20 12.48 15.59
N THR A 546 -21.84 12.13 16.72
CA THR A 546 -21.65 12.82 18.01
C THR A 546 -20.56 12.21 18.90
N ASN A 547 -19.89 11.14 18.46
CA ASN A 547 -18.90 10.43 19.26
C ASN A 547 -17.67 11.32 19.54
N ARG A 548 -17.28 11.44 20.82
CA ARG A 548 -16.12 12.23 21.26
C ARG A 548 -14.77 11.55 21.02
N ASN A 549 -14.77 10.26 20.65
CA ASN A 549 -13.59 9.54 20.23
C ASN A 549 -13.35 9.74 18.73
N ILE A 550 -12.19 10.33 18.41
CA ILE A 550 -11.73 10.67 17.07
C ILE A 550 -11.78 9.47 16.11
N ALA A 551 -11.17 8.35 16.53
CA ALA A 551 -11.03 7.17 15.67
C ALA A 551 -12.38 6.51 15.41
N LYS A 552 -13.22 6.36 16.45
CA LYS A 552 -14.59 5.83 16.30
C LYS A 552 -15.42 6.72 15.38
N CYS A 553 -15.37 8.04 15.55
CA CYS A 553 -16.10 9.00 14.73
C CYS A 553 -15.70 8.89 13.24
N ALA A 554 -14.40 8.87 12.94
CA ALA A 554 -13.89 8.69 11.58
C ALA A 554 -14.30 7.33 10.98
N ALA A 555 -14.22 6.25 11.77
CA ALA A 555 -14.64 4.92 11.33
C ALA A 555 -16.14 4.86 11.00
N ARG A 556 -17.00 5.55 11.76
CA ARG A 556 -18.45 5.59 11.51
C ARG A 556 -18.79 6.37 10.25
N MET A 557 -18.16 7.53 10.03
CA MET A 557 -18.26 8.24 8.73
C MET A 557 -17.83 7.34 7.57
N GLY A 558 -16.72 6.61 7.74
CA GLY A 558 -16.20 5.68 6.73
C GLY A 558 -17.15 4.56 6.33
N GLN A 559 -18.14 4.21 7.16
CA GLN A 559 -19.10 3.14 6.85
C GLN A 559 -19.96 3.46 5.63
N CYS A 560 -20.28 4.73 5.38
CA CYS A 560 -21.07 5.15 4.22
C CYS A 560 -20.30 5.02 2.89
N PHE A 561 -18.97 4.83 2.96
CA PHE A 561 -18.10 4.60 1.80
C PHE A 561 -17.71 3.12 1.63
N SER A 562 -18.37 2.21 2.36
CA SER A 562 -18.24 0.78 2.12
C SER A 562 -18.83 0.44 0.76
N SER A 563 -18.12 -0.34 -0.06
CA SER A 563 -18.68 -0.90 -1.28
C SER A 563 -19.79 -1.88 -0.92
N THR A 564 -21.01 -1.61 -1.40
CA THR A 564 -22.21 -2.40 -1.07
C THR A 564 -23.16 -2.44 -2.27
N TYR A 565 -23.97 -3.48 -2.35
CA TYR A 565 -25.09 -3.57 -3.30
C TYR A 565 -26.32 -2.90 -2.68
N ALA A 566 -26.92 -1.92 -3.36
CA ALA A 566 -28.18 -1.35 -2.90
C ALA A 566 -29.32 -2.26 -3.35
N THR A 567 -30.12 -2.76 -2.40
CA THR A 567 -31.17 -3.72 -2.73
C THR A 567 -32.54 -3.07 -2.71
N ILE A 568 -33.14 -2.94 -1.53
CA ILE A 568 -34.56 -2.60 -1.36
C ILE A 568 -34.67 -1.48 -0.33
N GLU A 569 -35.63 -0.58 -0.53
CA GLU A 569 -36.01 0.39 0.48
C GLU A 569 -36.94 -0.28 1.51
N VAL A 570 -36.54 -0.26 2.77
CA VAL A 570 -37.32 -0.79 3.88
C VAL A 570 -37.76 0.42 4.71
N PRO A 571 -39.05 0.81 4.67
CA PRO A 571 -39.55 1.95 5.42
C PRO A 571 -39.41 1.74 6.93
N PRO A 572 -39.24 2.81 7.75
CA PRO A 572 -39.12 2.69 9.20
C PRO A 572 -40.27 1.93 9.88
N GLU A 573 -41.47 1.94 9.29
CA GLU A 573 -42.65 1.24 9.79
C GLU A 573 -42.53 -0.29 9.70
N GLU A 574 -41.71 -0.80 8.77
CA GLU A 574 -41.42 -2.23 8.58
C GLU A 574 -40.18 -2.68 9.39
N VAL A 575 -39.55 -1.77 10.13
CA VAL A 575 -38.31 -2.01 10.88
C VAL A 575 -38.54 -1.93 12.38
N ASN A 576 -38.23 -3.00 13.10
CA ASN A 576 -38.06 -2.96 14.55
C ASN A 576 -36.61 -2.59 14.89
N SER A 577 -36.36 -1.35 15.30
CA SER A 577 -35.02 -0.85 15.68
C SER A 577 -34.56 -1.27 17.08
N ASP A 578 -35.44 -1.85 17.88
CA ASP A 578 -35.27 -2.03 19.33
C ASP A 578 -35.42 -3.50 19.73
N LEU A 579 -34.96 -4.42 18.87
CA LEU A 579 -34.82 -5.83 19.25
C LEU A 579 -33.79 -5.91 20.39
N PRO A 580 -34.16 -6.36 21.61
CA PRO A 580 -33.28 -6.26 22.77
C PRO A 580 -32.05 -7.14 22.59
N ASP A 581 -30.86 -6.64 22.92
CA ASP A 581 -29.66 -7.47 22.92
C ASP A 581 -29.76 -8.60 23.97
N ILE A 582 -29.15 -9.74 23.66
CA ILE A 582 -29.11 -10.91 24.54
C ILE A 582 -27.88 -10.80 25.43
N GLU A 583 -28.08 -10.32 26.65
CA GLU A 583 -27.02 -10.02 27.59
C GLU A 583 -26.98 -11.03 28.74
N ARG A 584 -25.78 -11.54 29.06
CA ARG A 584 -25.53 -12.39 30.24
C ARG A 584 -24.11 -12.18 30.74
N ASN A 585 -23.93 -12.11 32.05
CA ASN A 585 -22.62 -11.98 32.70
C ASN A 585 -21.73 -10.87 32.09
N ASP A 586 -22.32 -9.69 31.86
CA ASP A 586 -21.65 -8.52 31.26
C ASP A 586 -21.19 -8.69 29.79
N TYR A 587 -21.62 -9.77 29.12
CA TYR A 587 -21.39 -10.00 27.70
C TYR A 587 -22.68 -9.92 26.88
N VAL A 588 -22.56 -9.37 25.67
CA VAL A 588 -23.62 -9.34 24.66
C VAL A 588 -23.43 -10.53 23.70
N PHE A 589 -24.29 -11.54 23.79
CA PHE A 589 -24.24 -12.73 22.94
C PHE A 589 -24.72 -12.46 21.51
N SER A 590 -25.54 -11.43 21.33
CA SER A 590 -26.12 -11.02 20.05
C SER A 590 -25.43 -9.82 19.40
N ASP A 591 -24.19 -9.47 19.80
CA ASP A 591 -23.54 -8.25 19.32
C ASP A 591 -23.37 -8.29 17.80
N GLY A 592 -24.07 -7.39 17.12
CA GLY A 592 -23.95 -7.23 15.67
C GLY A 592 -24.87 -8.10 14.82
N ILE A 593 -25.81 -8.86 15.39
CA ILE A 593 -26.77 -9.68 14.62
C ILE A 593 -28.24 -9.29 14.82
N GLY A 594 -28.99 -9.25 13.73
CA GLY A 594 -30.44 -9.04 13.71
C GLY A 594 -31.18 -10.10 12.89
N ILE A 595 -32.44 -9.81 12.59
CA ILE A 595 -33.36 -10.75 11.93
C ILE A 595 -33.94 -10.12 10.66
N ILE A 596 -34.02 -10.91 9.59
CA ILE A 596 -34.73 -10.58 8.35
C ILE A 596 -35.82 -11.63 8.10
N THR A 597 -37.00 -11.22 7.65
CA THR A 597 -38.08 -12.17 7.34
C THR A 597 -37.86 -12.85 5.98
N PRO A 598 -38.44 -14.05 5.73
CA PRO A 598 -38.14 -14.82 4.52
C PRO A 598 -38.63 -14.16 3.23
N ASP A 599 -39.69 -13.36 3.29
CA ASP A 599 -40.20 -12.57 2.18
C ASP A 599 -39.22 -11.45 1.78
N LEU A 600 -38.76 -10.64 2.74
CA LEU A 600 -37.77 -9.59 2.47
C LEU A 600 -36.43 -10.19 2.01
N ALA A 601 -35.98 -11.30 2.62
CA ALA A 601 -34.78 -12.01 2.21
C ALA A 601 -34.86 -12.51 0.76
N ARG A 602 -36.05 -12.95 0.31
CA ARG A 602 -36.26 -13.38 -1.08
C ARG A 602 -36.17 -12.22 -2.05
N GLU A 603 -36.83 -11.10 -1.76
CA GLU A 603 -36.73 -9.91 -2.61
C GLU A 603 -35.27 -9.42 -2.70
N VAL A 604 -34.53 -9.43 -1.59
CA VAL A 604 -33.09 -9.11 -1.58
C VAL A 604 -32.31 -10.07 -2.48
N ALA A 605 -32.55 -11.37 -2.40
CA ALA A 605 -31.90 -12.38 -3.25
C ALA A 605 -32.21 -12.17 -4.73
N GLU A 606 -33.47 -11.89 -5.09
CA GLU A 606 -33.90 -11.59 -6.46
C GLU A 606 -33.18 -10.37 -7.02
N LYS A 607 -33.07 -9.30 -6.22
CA LYS A 607 -32.36 -8.07 -6.60
C LYS A 607 -30.86 -8.32 -6.84
N LEU A 608 -30.26 -9.20 -6.06
CA LEU A 608 -28.86 -9.63 -6.21
C LEU A 608 -28.66 -10.70 -7.31
N LYS A 609 -29.73 -11.17 -7.97
CA LYS A 609 -29.71 -12.29 -8.93
C LYS A 609 -29.20 -13.59 -8.31
N LEU A 610 -29.65 -13.86 -7.09
CA LEU A 610 -29.38 -15.06 -6.27
C LEU A 610 -30.67 -15.85 -6.01
N ASP A 611 -31.70 -15.68 -6.85
CA ASP A 611 -33.02 -16.28 -6.74
C ASP A 611 -33.01 -17.82 -6.78
N ILE A 612 -32.06 -18.41 -7.51
CA ILE A 612 -31.92 -19.87 -7.63
C ILE A 612 -31.43 -20.50 -6.32
N ASP A 613 -30.49 -19.86 -5.62
CA ASP A 613 -29.95 -20.32 -4.35
C ASP A 613 -29.89 -19.14 -3.35
N PRO A 614 -31.05 -18.77 -2.76
CA PRO A 614 -31.12 -17.59 -1.90
C PRO A 614 -30.25 -17.79 -0.66
N PRO A 615 -29.45 -16.80 -0.22
CA PRO A 615 -28.71 -16.89 1.04
C PRO A 615 -29.62 -16.91 2.27
N CYS A 616 -29.16 -17.52 3.36
CA CYS A 616 -29.87 -17.54 4.64
C CYS A 616 -29.47 -16.41 5.60
N ALA A 617 -28.34 -15.74 5.36
CA ALA A 617 -27.93 -14.57 6.12
C ALA A 617 -27.12 -13.58 5.27
N TYR A 618 -27.20 -12.31 5.64
CA TYR A 618 -26.61 -11.20 4.91
C TYR A 618 -25.83 -10.29 5.87
N GLN A 619 -24.63 -9.89 5.47
CA GLN A 619 -23.94 -8.77 6.11
C GLN A 619 -24.45 -7.46 5.52
N ILE A 620 -24.96 -6.56 6.37
CA ILE A 620 -25.73 -5.40 5.92
C ILE A 620 -25.15 -4.05 6.37
N ARG A 621 -25.60 -3.01 5.68
CA ARG A 621 -25.66 -1.62 6.16
C ARG A 621 -27.09 -1.14 5.97
N TYR A 622 -27.66 -0.54 7.01
CA TYR A 622 -28.99 0.05 6.97
C TYR A 622 -28.99 1.25 7.93
N ALA A 623 -29.39 2.45 7.50
CA ALA A 623 -29.20 3.66 8.29
C ALA A 623 -27.76 3.73 8.88
N GLY A 624 -27.58 3.95 10.18
CA GLY A 624 -26.26 3.81 10.83
C GLY A 624 -26.00 2.46 11.48
N CYS A 625 -26.82 1.45 11.17
CA CYS A 625 -26.65 0.07 11.63
C CYS A 625 -25.68 -0.71 10.73
N LYS A 626 -24.77 -1.46 11.36
CA LYS A 626 -23.85 -2.42 10.74
C LYS A 626 -24.02 -3.76 11.47
N GLY A 627 -24.15 -4.83 10.71
CA GLY A 627 -24.18 -6.17 11.28
C GLY A 627 -24.50 -7.27 10.28
N VAL A 628 -24.87 -8.44 10.78
CA VAL A 628 -25.49 -9.54 10.04
C VAL A 628 -26.99 -9.57 10.32
N VAL A 629 -27.79 -9.98 9.33
CA VAL A 629 -29.19 -10.37 9.55
C VAL A 629 -29.41 -11.78 9.03
N ALA A 630 -29.97 -12.64 9.88
CA ALA A 630 -30.28 -14.02 9.55
C ALA A 630 -31.79 -14.19 9.28
N CYS A 631 -32.12 -15.06 8.34
CA CYS A 631 -33.49 -15.32 7.93
C CYS A 631 -34.23 -16.14 8.98
N TRP A 632 -35.23 -15.55 9.65
CA TRP A 632 -36.08 -16.24 10.62
C TRP A 632 -37.57 -16.05 10.30
N PRO A 633 -38.46 -16.97 10.71
CA PRO A 633 -39.90 -16.81 10.50
C PRO A 633 -40.44 -15.49 11.06
N GLY A 634 -41.24 -14.78 10.26
CA GLY A 634 -41.88 -13.53 10.70
C GLY A 634 -42.99 -13.76 11.72
N LYS A 635 -43.28 -12.74 12.53
CA LYS A 635 -44.31 -12.78 13.58
C LYS A 635 -45.71 -12.39 13.09
N GLY A 636 -45.84 -11.95 11.82
CA GLY A 636 -47.11 -11.50 11.24
C GLY A 636 -47.58 -10.12 11.73
N ASP A 637 -46.69 -9.34 12.33
CA ASP A 637 -46.90 -8.00 12.89
C ASP A 637 -46.59 -6.86 11.89
N GLY A 638 -46.23 -7.20 10.65
CA GLY A 638 -45.80 -6.25 9.62
C GLY A 638 -44.32 -5.88 9.68
N VAL A 639 -43.58 -6.30 10.71
CA VAL A 639 -42.14 -6.09 10.82
C VAL A 639 -41.41 -7.11 9.95
N ARG A 640 -40.50 -6.62 9.10
CA ARG A 640 -39.73 -7.44 8.14
C ARG A 640 -38.22 -7.44 8.43
N LEU A 641 -37.75 -6.41 9.13
CA LEU A 641 -36.35 -6.27 9.56
C LEU A 641 -36.31 -5.92 11.04
N SER A 642 -35.59 -6.69 11.85
CA SER A 642 -35.37 -6.39 13.27
C SER A 642 -33.88 -6.19 13.54
N LEU A 643 -33.53 -5.06 14.13
CA LEU A 643 -32.16 -4.63 14.42
C LEU A 643 -31.99 -4.46 15.93
N ARG A 644 -30.78 -4.74 16.42
CA ARG A 644 -30.43 -4.61 17.84
C ARG A 644 -29.68 -3.30 18.13
N PRO A 645 -29.75 -2.77 19.36
CA PRO A 645 -28.98 -1.59 19.77
C PRO A 645 -27.48 -1.71 19.48
N SER A 646 -26.88 -2.88 19.72
CA SER A 646 -25.48 -3.18 19.42
C SER A 646 -25.10 -2.91 17.96
N MET A 647 -26.03 -3.07 17.01
CA MET A 647 -25.78 -2.84 15.58
C MET A 647 -25.71 -1.35 15.22
N ASN A 648 -26.42 -0.48 15.96
CA ASN A 648 -26.54 0.95 15.64
C ASN A 648 -25.26 1.71 16.05
N LYS A 649 -24.52 2.20 15.06
CA LYS A 649 -23.23 2.87 15.27
C LYS A 649 -23.31 4.40 15.21
N PHE A 650 -24.35 4.96 14.57
CA PHE A 650 -24.64 6.41 14.49
C PHE A 650 -26.08 6.65 13.99
N GLN A 651 -26.65 7.83 14.24
CA GLN A 651 -28.01 8.13 13.77
C GLN A 651 -28.03 8.53 12.30
N SER A 652 -28.94 7.96 11.51
CA SER A 652 -29.16 8.27 10.10
C SER A 652 -30.60 7.93 9.70
N ASN A 653 -31.16 8.64 8.73
CA ASN A 653 -32.53 8.44 8.22
C ASN A 653 -32.54 7.65 6.89
N HIS A 654 -31.45 6.98 6.55
CA HIS A 654 -31.34 6.25 5.29
C HIS A 654 -32.05 4.89 5.37
N THR A 655 -33.02 4.66 4.49
CA THR A 655 -33.96 3.53 4.46
C THR A 655 -33.61 2.44 3.45
N THR A 656 -32.55 2.60 2.66
CA THR A 656 -32.13 1.54 1.73
C THR A 656 -31.33 0.48 2.48
N LEU A 657 -31.74 -0.78 2.36
CA LEU A 657 -30.98 -1.94 2.81
C LEU A 657 -29.83 -2.19 1.81
N GLU A 658 -28.61 -2.23 2.32
CA GLU A 658 -27.42 -2.39 1.51
C GLU A 658 -26.66 -3.66 1.95
N ILE A 659 -26.30 -4.50 0.99
CA ILE A 659 -25.65 -5.80 1.25
C ILE A 659 -24.15 -5.68 1.00
N CYS A 660 -23.35 -6.02 2.02
CA CYS A 660 -21.89 -6.13 1.93
C CYS A 660 -21.45 -7.52 1.44
N SER A 661 -22.06 -8.56 1.99
CA SER A 661 -21.76 -9.96 1.74
C SER A 661 -22.94 -10.83 2.18
N TRP A 662 -22.88 -12.13 1.90
CA TRP A 662 -23.94 -13.11 2.20
C TRP A 662 -23.33 -14.50 2.41
N THR A 663 -24.11 -15.40 3.01
CA THR A 663 -23.73 -16.81 3.20
C THR A 663 -23.63 -17.52 1.85
N ARG A 664 -22.54 -18.27 1.67
CA ARG A 664 -22.25 -19.06 0.45
C ARG A 664 -21.14 -20.06 0.74
N PHE A 665 -20.97 -21.03 -0.14
CA PHE A 665 -19.82 -21.92 -0.12
C PHE A 665 -18.49 -21.14 -0.18
N GLN A 666 -17.72 -21.18 0.92
CA GLN A 666 -16.36 -20.64 0.97
C GLN A 666 -15.38 -21.73 1.43
N PRO A 667 -14.46 -22.17 0.56
CA PRO A 667 -13.55 -23.24 0.91
C PRO A 667 -12.61 -22.87 2.05
N GLY A 668 -12.38 -23.81 2.97
CA GLY A 668 -11.47 -23.64 4.11
C GLY A 668 -10.00 -23.64 3.68
N PHE A 669 -9.25 -22.68 4.20
CA PHE A 669 -7.80 -22.63 4.04
C PHE A 669 -7.15 -22.28 5.36
N LEU A 670 -6.11 -23.03 5.72
CA LEU A 670 -5.20 -22.65 6.79
C LEU A 670 -4.36 -21.46 6.37
N ASN A 671 -3.82 -20.77 7.36
CA ASN A 671 -2.82 -19.73 7.20
C ASN A 671 -1.77 -19.87 8.31
N ARG A 672 -0.70 -19.08 8.23
CA ARG A 672 0.41 -19.12 9.21
C ARG A 672 -0.05 -18.99 10.66
N GLN A 673 -0.98 -18.09 10.97
CA GLN A 673 -1.45 -17.87 12.35
C GLN A 673 -2.16 -19.09 12.91
N ILE A 674 -3.12 -19.63 12.16
CA ILE A 674 -3.87 -20.83 12.58
C ILE A 674 -2.93 -22.04 12.71
N ILE A 675 -2.01 -22.23 11.77
CA ILE A 675 -1.02 -23.33 11.81
C ILE A 675 -0.15 -23.21 13.07
N THR A 676 0.37 -22.02 13.37
CA THR A 676 1.18 -21.78 14.57
C THR A 676 0.40 -22.11 15.85
N LEU A 677 -0.87 -21.70 15.95
CA LEU A 677 -1.69 -21.99 17.12
C LEU A 677 -2.03 -23.48 17.24
N LEU A 678 -2.39 -24.15 16.14
CA LEU A 678 -2.68 -25.59 16.15
C LEU A 678 -1.45 -26.41 16.54
N SER A 679 -0.26 -26.07 16.01
CA SER A 679 1.01 -26.67 16.41
C SER A 679 1.29 -26.47 17.91
N THR A 680 1.04 -25.26 18.43
CA THR A 680 1.15 -24.95 19.87
C THR A 680 0.17 -25.77 20.72
N LEU A 681 -1.01 -26.09 20.18
CA LEU A 681 -2.02 -26.96 20.79
C LEU A 681 -1.76 -28.46 20.54
N SER A 682 -0.53 -28.82 20.16
CA SER A 682 -0.05 -30.19 19.97
C SER A 682 -0.62 -30.93 18.76
N VAL A 683 -1.17 -30.24 17.76
CA VAL A 683 -1.42 -30.86 16.44
C VAL A 683 -0.07 -31.16 15.79
N PRO A 684 0.23 -32.42 15.39
CA PRO A 684 1.55 -32.78 14.87
C PRO A 684 1.88 -32.02 13.57
N ASP A 685 3.07 -31.41 13.51
CA ASP A 685 3.49 -30.64 12.33
C ASP A 685 3.47 -31.47 11.03
N ALA A 686 3.73 -32.79 11.13
CA ALA A 686 3.68 -33.71 10.00
C ALA A 686 2.33 -33.69 9.24
N VAL A 687 1.22 -33.36 9.93
CA VAL A 687 -0.10 -33.18 9.31
C VAL A 687 -0.06 -32.04 8.29
N PHE A 688 0.47 -30.87 8.66
CA PHE A 688 0.53 -29.72 7.76
C PHE A 688 1.43 -29.98 6.56
N TRP A 689 2.55 -30.70 6.75
CA TRP A 689 3.46 -31.10 5.67
C TRP A 689 2.74 -32.00 4.68
N LYS A 690 2.06 -33.05 5.17
CA LYS A 690 1.28 -33.97 4.33
C LYS A 690 0.18 -33.25 3.55
N MET A 691 -0.52 -32.30 4.17
CA MET A 691 -1.54 -31.49 3.49
C MET A 691 -0.92 -30.62 2.38
N GLN A 692 0.22 -29.99 2.67
CA GLN A 692 0.94 -29.17 1.69
C GLN A 692 1.44 -30.01 0.50
N GLU A 693 2.05 -31.17 0.74
CA GLU A 693 2.51 -32.10 -0.29
C GLU A 693 1.35 -32.60 -1.15
N THR A 694 0.23 -32.96 -0.52
CA THR A 694 -0.99 -33.39 -1.20
C THR A 694 -1.54 -32.28 -2.10
N MET A 695 -1.57 -31.05 -1.61
CA MET A 695 -2.01 -29.89 -2.39
C MET A 695 -1.10 -29.65 -3.60
N VAL A 696 0.23 -29.65 -3.42
CA VAL A 696 1.19 -29.48 -4.52
C VAL A 696 1.06 -30.60 -5.55
N SER A 697 0.90 -31.85 -5.11
CA SER A 697 0.70 -33.00 -5.99
C SER A 697 -0.55 -32.84 -6.85
N LYS A 698 -1.71 -32.51 -6.25
CA LYS A 698 -2.96 -32.26 -6.97
C LYS A 698 -2.84 -31.09 -7.96
N LEU A 699 -2.20 -30.00 -7.55
CA LEU A 699 -1.95 -28.83 -8.40
C LEU A 699 -1.04 -29.14 -9.59
N ASN A 700 -0.10 -30.09 -9.47
CA ASN A 700 0.70 -30.53 -10.61
C ASN A 700 -0.10 -31.47 -11.53
N GLN A 701 -0.88 -32.37 -10.95
CA GLN A 701 -1.72 -33.32 -11.69
C GLN A 701 -2.86 -32.65 -12.46
N MET A 702 -3.33 -31.47 -12.04
CA MET A 702 -4.44 -30.77 -12.72
C MET A 702 -4.14 -30.41 -14.18
N LEU A 703 -2.86 -30.38 -14.60
CA LEU A 703 -2.50 -30.13 -16.00
C LEU A 703 -2.54 -31.37 -16.90
N VAL A 704 -2.83 -32.55 -16.35
CA VAL A 704 -2.80 -33.82 -17.07
C VAL A 704 -4.02 -34.70 -16.76
N ASN A 705 -4.57 -34.62 -15.55
CA ASN A 705 -5.73 -35.40 -15.11
C ASN A 705 -6.96 -34.50 -15.00
N SER A 706 -7.98 -34.76 -15.83
CA SER A 706 -9.22 -33.98 -15.88
C SER A 706 -10.03 -34.05 -14.59
N ASP A 707 -10.07 -35.21 -13.93
CA ASP A 707 -10.86 -35.41 -12.70
C ASP A 707 -10.23 -34.64 -11.54
N VAL A 708 -8.90 -34.75 -11.40
CA VAL A 708 -8.16 -33.96 -10.39
C VAL A 708 -8.28 -32.46 -10.67
N ALA A 709 -8.25 -32.05 -11.94
CA ALA A 709 -8.46 -30.65 -12.30
C ALA A 709 -9.86 -30.18 -11.90
N PHE A 710 -10.88 -31.00 -12.16
CA PHE A 710 -12.26 -30.72 -11.82
C PHE A 710 -12.46 -30.58 -10.31
N ASP A 711 -11.93 -31.53 -9.53
CA ASP A 711 -11.98 -31.50 -8.06
C ASP A 711 -11.29 -30.26 -7.48
N VAL A 712 -10.10 -29.92 -7.97
CA VAL A 712 -9.37 -28.73 -7.51
C VAL A 712 -10.16 -27.45 -7.79
N LEU A 713 -10.76 -27.33 -8.97
CA LEU A 713 -11.52 -26.14 -9.36
C LEU A 713 -12.80 -25.99 -8.54
N THR A 714 -13.58 -27.06 -8.39
CA THR A 714 -14.86 -27.04 -7.68
C THR A 714 -14.69 -26.92 -6.17
N ALA A 715 -13.70 -27.61 -5.59
CA ALA A 715 -13.50 -27.62 -4.15
C ALA A 715 -12.75 -26.38 -3.64
N SER A 716 -11.77 -25.85 -4.39
CA SER A 716 -10.85 -24.81 -3.88
C SER A 716 -10.93 -23.45 -4.59
N CYS A 717 -11.64 -23.35 -5.74
CA CYS A 717 -11.66 -22.17 -6.61
C CYS A 717 -13.09 -21.68 -6.93
N ALA A 718 -13.94 -21.58 -5.91
CA ALA A 718 -15.38 -21.32 -6.01
C ALA A 718 -15.83 -20.27 -7.06
N ASP A 719 -15.11 -19.15 -7.23
CA ASP A 719 -15.50 -18.09 -8.17
C ASP A 719 -14.68 -18.00 -9.47
N GLN A 720 -13.41 -18.44 -9.44
CA GLN A 720 -12.41 -18.18 -10.50
C GLN A 720 -12.20 -19.38 -11.45
N GLY A 721 -12.76 -20.56 -11.11
CA GLY A 721 -12.58 -21.80 -11.85
C GLY A 721 -13.73 -22.18 -12.79
N ASN A 722 -14.84 -21.44 -12.80
CA ASN A 722 -16.11 -21.89 -13.39
C ASN A 722 -16.02 -22.24 -14.89
N VAL A 723 -15.35 -21.40 -15.70
CA VAL A 723 -15.21 -21.67 -17.15
C VAL A 723 -14.39 -22.95 -17.41
N ALA A 724 -13.27 -23.11 -16.69
CA ALA A 724 -12.44 -24.30 -16.82
C ALA A 724 -13.17 -25.57 -16.33
N ALA A 725 -13.97 -25.46 -15.25
CA ALA A 725 -14.80 -26.56 -14.75
C ALA A 725 -15.86 -26.97 -15.79
N ILE A 726 -16.56 -26.00 -16.40
CA ILE A 726 -17.54 -26.24 -17.47
C ILE A 726 -16.88 -26.96 -18.66
N MET A 727 -15.69 -26.51 -19.09
CA MET A 727 -14.95 -27.16 -20.18
C MET A 727 -14.59 -28.60 -19.84
N LEU A 728 -14.10 -28.86 -18.63
CA LEU A 728 -13.79 -30.22 -18.17
C LEU A 728 -15.04 -31.10 -18.17
N SER A 729 -16.17 -30.60 -17.67
CA SER A 729 -17.45 -31.31 -17.68
C SER A 729 -17.97 -31.58 -19.10
N ALA A 730 -17.66 -30.71 -20.06
CA ALA A 730 -17.98 -30.91 -21.47
C ALA A 730 -17.02 -31.89 -22.19
N GLY A 731 -16.04 -32.46 -21.48
CA GLY A 731 -15.11 -33.47 -21.99
C GLY A 731 -13.81 -32.91 -22.58
N PHE A 732 -13.56 -31.61 -22.48
CA PHE A 732 -12.25 -31.03 -22.87
C PHE A 732 -11.15 -31.54 -21.94
N LYS A 733 -9.96 -31.79 -22.50
CA LYS A 733 -8.82 -32.33 -21.74
C LYS A 733 -7.67 -31.32 -21.62
N PRO A 734 -7.01 -31.21 -20.44
CA PRO A 734 -5.91 -30.26 -20.20
C PRO A 734 -4.66 -30.44 -21.08
N ASP A 735 -4.46 -31.64 -21.62
CA ASP A 735 -3.33 -32.01 -22.48
C ASP A 735 -3.57 -31.66 -23.96
N ARG A 736 -4.85 -31.60 -24.38
CA ARG A 736 -5.25 -31.39 -25.77
C ARG A 736 -5.73 -29.97 -26.07
N GLU A 737 -6.39 -29.31 -25.11
CA GLU A 737 -6.97 -27.99 -25.32
C GLU A 737 -6.09 -26.87 -24.74
N PRO A 738 -5.39 -26.06 -25.57
CA PRO A 738 -4.44 -25.06 -25.12
C PRO A 738 -5.06 -23.96 -24.24
N HIS A 739 -6.30 -23.55 -24.52
CA HIS A 739 -6.98 -22.52 -23.74
C HIS A 739 -7.27 -23.02 -22.31
N LEU A 740 -7.81 -24.23 -22.18
CA LEU A 740 -8.03 -24.88 -20.89
C LEU A 740 -6.72 -25.05 -20.13
N ARG A 741 -5.67 -25.54 -20.79
CA ARG A 741 -4.34 -25.69 -20.20
C ARG A 741 -3.78 -24.36 -19.68
N GLY A 742 -3.97 -23.27 -20.44
CA GLY A 742 -3.59 -21.92 -20.05
C GLY A 742 -4.31 -21.48 -18.78
N MET A 743 -5.63 -21.62 -18.72
CA MET A 743 -6.42 -21.30 -17.53
C MET A 743 -5.99 -22.10 -16.31
N LEU A 744 -5.84 -23.42 -16.45
CA LEU A 744 -5.39 -24.30 -15.36
C LEU A 744 -3.97 -23.96 -14.90
N SER A 745 -3.09 -23.57 -15.81
CA SER A 745 -1.73 -23.12 -15.47
C SER A 745 -1.74 -21.83 -14.65
N CYS A 746 -2.63 -20.89 -14.98
CA CYS A 746 -2.84 -19.68 -14.19
C CYS A 746 -3.38 -19.99 -12.79
N VAL A 747 -4.40 -20.86 -12.68
CA VAL A 747 -4.95 -21.31 -11.38
C VAL A 747 -3.87 -21.98 -10.54
N ARG A 748 -3.10 -22.89 -11.15
CA ARG A 748 -1.96 -23.56 -10.50
C ARG A 748 -0.95 -22.55 -9.97
N ALA A 749 -0.52 -21.61 -10.81
CA ALA A 749 0.44 -20.58 -10.43
C ALA A 749 -0.08 -19.71 -9.27
N ALA A 750 -1.36 -19.32 -9.31
CA ALA A 750 -1.98 -18.53 -8.26
C ALA A 750 -2.06 -19.27 -6.91
N GLN A 751 -2.46 -20.55 -6.91
CA GLN A 751 -2.54 -21.38 -5.70
C GLN A 751 -1.15 -21.67 -5.12
N LEU A 752 -0.16 -22.02 -5.96
CA LEU A 752 1.23 -22.22 -5.53
C LEU A 752 1.85 -20.93 -4.98
N TRP A 753 1.54 -19.78 -5.59
CA TRP A 753 1.99 -18.49 -5.08
C TRP A 753 1.35 -18.18 -3.72
N GLY A 754 0.04 -18.43 -3.55
CA GLY A 754 -0.65 -18.31 -2.27
C GLY A 754 -0.05 -19.22 -1.18
N LEU A 755 0.32 -20.45 -1.54
CA LEU A 755 1.01 -21.38 -0.65
C LEU A 755 2.38 -20.83 -0.23
N ARG A 756 3.19 -20.34 -1.17
CA ARG A 756 4.53 -19.79 -0.88
C ARG A 756 4.49 -18.52 -0.02
N GLU A 757 3.66 -17.55 -0.40
CA GLU A 757 3.65 -16.23 0.24
C GLU A 757 2.86 -16.21 1.55
N LYS A 758 1.82 -17.03 1.69
CA LYS A 758 0.87 -16.96 2.80
C LYS A 758 0.64 -18.28 3.53
N THR A 759 1.28 -19.37 3.10
CA THR A 759 1.04 -20.72 3.63
C THR A 759 -0.45 -21.08 3.56
N ARG A 760 -1.10 -20.72 2.44
CA ARG A 760 -2.53 -20.93 2.21
C ARG A 760 -2.81 -22.39 1.83
N ILE A 761 -2.89 -23.27 2.82
CA ILE A 761 -3.11 -24.72 2.65
C ILE A 761 -4.61 -25.02 2.61
N PHE A 762 -5.08 -25.70 1.55
CA PHE A 762 -6.48 -26.08 1.41
C PHE A 762 -6.88 -27.20 2.38
N VAL A 763 -8.06 -27.08 3.01
CA VAL A 763 -8.63 -28.09 3.92
C VAL A 763 -9.95 -28.61 3.34
N PRO A 764 -10.01 -29.87 2.87
CA PRO A 764 -11.23 -30.43 2.27
C PRO A 764 -12.45 -30.39 3.21
N SER A 765 -12.25 -30.82 4.47
CA SER A 765 -13.24 -30.83 5.54
C SER A 765 -13.26 -29.52 6.34
N GLY A 766 -12.97 -28.40 5.67
CA GLY A 766 -12.94 -27.08 6.27
C GLY A 766 -13.68 -26.04 5.44
N ARG A 767 -14.24 -25.03 6.12
CA ARG A 767 -14.98 -23.91 5.52
C ARG A 767 -14.64 -22.60 6.21
N TRP A 768 -14.83 -21.49 5.49
CA TRP A 768 -14.94 -20.17 6.08
C TRP A 768 -16.43 -19.81 6.19
N LEU A 769 -16.95 -19.66 7.41
CA LEU A 769 -18.38 -19.50 7.65
C LEU A 769 -18.68 -18.17 8.33
N MET A 770 -19.76 -17.51 7.93
CA MET A 770 -20.25 -16.31 8.62
C MET A 770 -20.87 -16.70 9.96
N GLY A 771 -20.56 -15.95 11.02
CA GLY A 771 -21.18 -16.14 12.32
C GLY A 771 -22.68 -15.81 12.31
N CYS A 772 -23.47 -16.63 12.96
CA CYS A 772 -24.91 -16.46 13.20
C CYS A 772 -25.25 -16.84 14.65
N LEU A 773 -26.47 -16.51 15.09
CA LEU A 773 -26.94 -16.76 16.45
C LEU A 773 -28.14 -17.71 16.45
N ASP A 774 -28.19 -18.61 17.43
CA ASP A 774 -29.36 -19.43 17.71
C ASP A 774 -30.44 -18.64 18.47
N GLU A 775 -31.38 -18.05 17.72
CA GLU A 775 -32.54 -17.34 18.28
C GLU A 775 -33.52 -18.28 19.01
N LEU A 776 -33.48 -19.60 18.78
CA LEU A 776 -34.32 -20.58 19.51
C LEU A 776 -33.81 -20.83 20.92
N GLY A 777 -32.50 -20.62 21.16
CA GLY A 777 -31.87 -20.85 22.46
C GLY A 777 -31.85 -22.33 22.84
N ILE A 778 -31.67 -23.20 21.85
CA ILE A 778 -31.57 -24.66 22.04
C ILE A 778 -30.13 -25.03 22.36
N LEU A 779 -29.16 -24.51 21.60
CA LEU A 779 -27.75 -24.84 21.75
C LEU A 779 -27.22 -24.46 23.15
N GLU A 780 -26.51 -25.40 23.79
CA GLU A 780 -25.84 -25.18 25.07
C GLU A 780 -24.43 -24.60 24.90
N GLN A 781 -23.82 -24.13 25.99
CA GLN A 781 -22.42 -23.67 25.95
C GLN A 781 -21.49 -24.81 25.53
N GLY A 782 -20.58 -24.52 24.60
CA GLY A 782 -19.66 -25.49 24.00
C GLY A 782 -20.22 -26.15 22.72
N GLN A 783 -21.49 -25.92 22.39
CA GLN A 783 -22.11 -26.45 21.17
C GLN A 783 -22.17 -25.41 20.04
N CYS A 784 -22.35 -25.90 18.82
CA CYS A 784 -22.65 -25.08 17.64
C CYS A 784 -23.52 -25.87 16.65
N PHE A 785 -24.16 -25.18 15.71
CA PHE A 785 -24.82 -25.82 14.57
C PHE A 785 -24.16 -25.39 13.27
N ILE A 786 -23.86 -26.38 12.42
CA ILE A 786 -23.21 -26.19 11.13
C ILE A 786 -23.91 -27.07 10.10
N GLN A 787 -24.40 -26.44 9.05
CA GLN A 787 -24.90 -27.11 7.86
C GLN A 787 -24.24 -26.48 6.64
N VAL A 788 -23.58 -27.27 5.82
CA VAL A 788 -22.77 -26.80 4.69
C VAL A 788 -23.34 -27.28 3.37
N SER A 789 -23.21 -26.45 2.35
CA SER A 789 -23.50 -26.88 0.98
C SER A 789 -22.31 -27.62 0.39
N ASN A 790 -22.60 -28.69 -0.36
CA ASN A 790 -21.57 -29.40 -1.11
C ASN A 790 -21.21 -28.67 -2.42
N SER A 791 -19.97 -28.85 -2.87
CA SER A 791 -19.51 -28.33 -4.15
C SER A 791 -20.13 -29.17 -5.27
N SER A 792 -21.06 -28.59 -6.02
CA SER A 792 -21.70 -29.27 -7.15
C SER A 792 -21.36 -28.60 -8.48
N LEU A 793 -21.30 -29.43 -9.52
CA LEU A 793 -21.07 -29.05 -10.92
C LEU A 793 -22.15 -28.06 -11.41
N GLU A 794 -23.39 -28.24 -10.93
CA GLU A 794 -24.54 -27.38 -11.23
C GLU A 794 -24.30 -25.91 -10.86
N LYS A 795 -23.58 -25.63 -9.76
CA LYS A 795 -23.23 -24.26 -9.36
C LYS A 795 -22.39 -23.52 -10.41
N CYS A 796 -21.54 -24.23 -11.16
CA CYS A 796 -20.76 -23.64 -12.24
C CYS A 796 -21.65 -23.21 -13.43
N PHE A 797 -22.77 -23.89 -13.66
CA PHE A 797 -23.71 -23.62 -14.75
C PHE A 797 -24.82 -22.61 -14.40
N MET A 798 -25.02 -22.29 -13.11
CA MET A 798 -26.07 -21.36 -12.66
C MET A 798 -26.01 -19.98 -13.33
N LYS A 799 -24.80 -19.50 -13.69
CA LYS A 799 -24.63 -18.21 -14.41
C LYS A 799 -25.05 -18.25 -15.89
N HIS A 800 -25.37 -19.44 -16.43
CA HIS A 800 -25.63 -19.67 -17.86
C HIS A 800 -27.07 -20.09 -18.20
N GLY A 801 -28.01 -20.02 -17.24
CA GLY A 801 -29.46 -20.04 -17.50
C GLY A 801 -30.26 -21.15 -16.79
N ALA A 802 -31.60 -20.99 -16.84
CA ALA A 802 -32.60 -21.71 -16.04
C ALA A 802 -32.80 -23.22 -16.34
N LYS A 803 -32.00 -23.84 -17.24
CA LYS A 803 -32.22 -25.25 -17.64
C LYS A 803 -31.77 -26.31 -16.62
N PHE A 804 -31.19 -25.89 -15.49
CA PHE A 804 -30.72 -26.77 -14.41
C PHE A 804 -31.43 -26.48 -13.07
N SER A 805 -32.66 -25.94 -13.11
CA SER A 805 -33.39 -25.36 -11.97
C SER A 805 -33.94 -26.36 -10.94
N GLU A 806 -33.79 -27.67 -11.12
CA GLU A 806 -34.16 -28.69 -10.11
C GLU A 806 -32.96 -29.14 -9.26
N ALA A 807 -32.04 -28.23 -8.96
CA ALA A 807 -30.94 -28.53 -8.06
C ALA A 807 -31.49 -28.73 -6.63
N LYS A 808 -31.63 -29.98 -6.18
CA LYS A 808 -31.78 -30.28 -4.76
C LYS A 808 -30.54 -29.72 -4.05
N LYS A 809 -30.73 -28.78 -3.13
CA LYS A 809 -29.64 -28.29 -2.27
C LYS A 809 -29.07 -29.49 -1.51
N ASN A 810 -27.91 -29.98 -1.94
CA ASN A 810 -27.20 -31.06 -1.27
C ASN A 810 -26.50 -30.48 -0.03
N LEU A 811 -27.28 -30.32 1.04
CA LEU A 811 -26.85 -29.81 2.33
C LEU A 811 -26.46 -30.97 3.24
N GLU A 812 -25.36 -30.79 3.95
CA GLU A 812 -24.85 -31.77 4.90
C GLU A 812 -24.76 -31.12 6.28
N VAL A 813 -25.41 -31.74 7.27
CA VAL A 813 -25.30 -31.34 8.67
C VAL A 813 -24.02 -31.96 9.25
N VAL A 814 -23.12 -31.11 9.70
CA VAL A 814 -21.86 -31.54 10.34
C VAL A 814 -22.16 -31.90 11.79
N LYS A 815 -21.65 -33.05 12.26
CA LYS A 815 -21.82 -33.53 13.63
C LYS A 815 -20.47 -33.92 14.22
N GLY A 816 -20.34 -33.77 15.54
CA GLY A 816 -19.14 -34.16 16.28
C GLY A 816 -18.20 -32.99 16.60
N THR A 817 -16.96 -33.29 16.98
CA THR A 817 -16.01 -32.27 17.42
C THR A 817 -15.52 -31.43 16.24
N VAL A 818 -15.55 -30.12 16.41
CA VAL A 818 -15.07 -29.15 15.41
C VAL A 818 -14.09 -28.17 16.01
N VAL A 819 -13.19 -27.67 15.17
CA VAL A 819 -12.27 -26.58 15.53
C VAL A 819 -12.71 -25.32 14.81
N ILE A 820 -12.81 -24.22 15.56
CA ILE A 820 -13.07 -22.90 15.02
C ILE A 820 -11.95 -21.92 15.37
N ALA A 821 -11.67 -20.99 14.45
CA ALA A 821 -10.74 -19.89 14.68
C ALA A 821 -11.15 -18.66 13.86
N LYS A 822 -10.88 -17.46 14.40
CA LYS A 822 -11.12 -16.19 13.72
C LYS A 822 -9.81 -15.44 13.53
N ASN A 823 -9.54 -14.98 12.30
CA ASN A 823 -8.35 -14.17 12.04
C ASN A 823 -8.58 -12.68 12.34
N PRO A 824 -7.59 -11.95 12.86
CA PRO A 824 -6.30 -12.46 13.32
C PRO A 824 -6.46 -13.27 14.62
N CYS A 825 -5.71 -14.36 14.79
CA CYS A 825 -5.66 -15.17 16.01
C CYS A 825 -4.22 -15.22 16.53
N LEU A 826 -4.02 -14.86 17.80
CA LEU A 826 -2.69 -14.65 18.39
C LEU A 826 -2.49 -15.41 19.71
N HIS A 827 -3.57 -15.77 20.38
CA HIS A 827 -3.54 -16.50 21.65
C HIS A 827 -4.02 -17.97 21.43
N PRO A 828 -3.44 -18.98 22.11
CA PRO A 828 -3.91 -20.37 21.96
C PRO A 828 -5.40 -20.56 22.23
N GLY A 829 -5.98 -19.75 23.12
CA GLY A 829 -7.41 -19.73 23.42
C GLY A 829 -8.32 -19.21 22.28
N ASP A 830 -7.77 -18.60 21.24
CA ASP A 830 -8.52 -18.14 20.05
C ASP A 830 -9.01 -19.29 19.16
N VAL A 831 -8.34 -20.42 19.26
CA VAL A 831 -8.79 -21.67 18.65
C VAL A 831 -9.74 -22.34 19.64
N ARG A 832 -11.01 -22.44 19.26
CA ARG A 832 -12.03 -23.10 20.09
C ARG A 832 -12.33 -24.47 19.53
N VAL A 833 -12.41 -25.44 20.43
CA VAL A 833 -12.94 -26.78 20.17
C VAL A 833 -14.38 -26.80 20.67
N LEU A 834 -15.32 -27.01 19.77
CA LEU A 834 -16.77 -27.05 20.03
C LEU A 834 -17.36 -28.38 19.57
N GLU A 835 -18.59 -28.66 19.99
CA GLU A 835 -19.38 -29.80 19.51
C GLU A 835 -20.45 -29.33 18.51
N ALA A 836 -20.36 -29.81 17.27
CA ALA A 836 -21.41 -29.60 16.27
C ALA A 836 -22.56 -30.59 16.51
N VAL A 837 -23.75 -30.05 16.79
CA VAL A 837 -24.95 -30.83 17.09
C VAL A 837 -26.05 -30.57 16.07
N ASP A 838 -26.88 -31.57 15.82
CA ASP A 838 -27.99 -31.46 14.88
C ASP A 838 -29.24 -30.91 15.57
N VAL A 839 -29.71 -29.76 15.10
CA VAL A 839 -30.92 -29.10 15.61
C VAL A 839 -31.88 -28.88 14.44
N PRO A 840 -32.95 -29.67 14.32
CA PRO A 840 -33.91 -29.57 13.20
C PRO A 840 -34.50 -28.17 13.01
N GLY A 841 -34.71 -27.42 14.11
CA GLY A 841 -35.18 -26.04 14.06
C GLY A 841 -34.23 -25.06 13.37
N LEU A 842 -32.94 -25.42 13.21
CA LEU A 842 -31.90 -24.58 12.62
C LEU A 842 -31.56 -24.97 11.16
N HIS A 843 -32.20 -25.99 10.58
CA HIS A 843 -31.91 -26.47 9.22
C HIS A 843 -32.14 -25.44 8.10
N HIS A 844 -32.84 -24.34 8.39
CA HIS A 844 -32.99 -23.23 7.46
C HIS A 844 -31.73 -22.34 7.35
N LEU A 845 -30.79 -22.48 8.29
CA LEU A 845 -29.49 -21.82 8.30
C LEU A 845 -28.43 -22.76 7.68
N TYR A 846 -27.68 -22.27 6.70
CA TYR A 846 -26.63 -23.04 6.01
C TYR A 846 -25.52 -22.13 5.50
N ASP A 847 -24.34 -22.70 5.30
CA ASP A 847 -23.11 -21.96 4.97
C ASP A 847 -22.82 -20.82 5.97
N CYS A 848 -23.22 -21.02 7.22
CA CYS A 848 -22.95 -20.18 8.38
C CYS A 848 -22.64 -21.04 9.61
N LEU A 849 -21.96 -20.45 10.59
CA LEU A 849 -21.67 -21.04 11.90
C LEU A 849 -22.64 -20.45 12.92
N VAL A 850 -23.53 -21.27 13.48
CA VAL A 850 -24.54 -20.81 14.43
C VAL A 850 -24.06 -21.03 15.87
N PHE A 851 -23.95 -19.94 16.62
CA PHE A 851 -23.48 -19.92 18.01
C PHE A 851 -24.64 -19.97 19.01
N PRO A 852 -24.42 -20.53 20.22
CA PRO A 852 -25.39 -20.53 21.29
C PRO A 852 -25.53 -19.14 21.91
N GLN A 853 -26.73 -18.83 22.38
CA GLN A 853 -27.01 -17.65 23.22
C GLN A 853 -26.90 -17.95 24.73
N LYS A 854 -26.45 -19.16 25.09
CA LYS A 854 -26.28 -19.63 26.48
C LYS A 854 -24.80 -19.70 26.83
N GLY A 855 -24.53 -19.63 28.14
CA GLY A 855 -23.20 -19.84 28.72
C GLY A 855 -22.68 -18.64 29.49
N GLU A 856 -21.45 -18.76 29.97
CA GLU A 856 -20.78 -17.70 30.74
C GLU A 856 -20.25 -16.56 29.86
N ARG A 857 -19.71 -16.90 28.68
CA ARG A 857 -19.10 -15.97 27.73
C ARG A 857 -19.40 -16.43 26.30
N PRO A 858 -19.73 -15.51 25.37
CA PRO A 858 -20.05 -15.90 23.99
C PRO A 858 -18.81 -16.40 23.25
N HIS A 859 -18.95 -17.52 22.52
CA HIS A 859 -17.84 -18.12 21.76
C HIS A 859 -17.22 -17.20 20.71
N THR A 860 -17.99 -16.23 20.20
CA THR A 860 -17.48 -15.17 19.32
C THR A 860 -16.42 -14.34 20.05
N ASN A 861 -16.72 -13.87 21.26
CA ASN A 861 -15.78 -13.11 22.07
C ASN A 861 -14.59 -13.97 22.54
N GLU A 862 -14.80 -15.26 22.82
CA GLU A 862 -13.70 -16.19 23.14
C GLU A 862 -12.71 -16.35 21.97
N ALA A 863 -13.18 -16.24 20.73
CA ALA A 863 -12.38 -16.32 19.52
C ALA A 863 -11.92 -14.92 19.05
N SER A 864 -10.79 -14.44 19.60
CA SER A 864 -10.17 -13.16 19.21
C SER A 864 -11.07 -11.92 19.41
N GLY A 865 -11.89 -11.92 20.46
CA GLY A 865 -12.76 -10.78 20.81
C GLY A 865 -13.75 -10.43 19.70
N SER A 866 -14.20 -11.42 18.93
CA SER A 866 -15.04 -11.26 17.75
C SER A 866 -16.51 -10.99 18.12
N ASP A 867 -17.26 -10.48 17.15
CA ASP A 867 -18.70 -10.22 17.20
C ASP A 867 -19.41 -10.87 15.99
N LEU A 868 -20.71 -10.64 15.84
CA LEU A 868 -21.51 -11.15 14.73
C LEU A 868 -21.78 -10.08 13.66
N ASP A 869 -20.88 -9.11 13.47
CA ASP A 869 -21.07 -8.00 12.53
C ASP A 869 -20.67 -8.30 11.05
N GLY A 870 -20.35 -9.58 10.82
CA GLY A 870 -19.98 -10.18 9.54
C GLY A 870 -18.59 -10.82 9.54
N ASP A 871 -18.06 -11.13 10.73
CA ASP A 871 -16.84 -11.92 10.89
C ASP A 871 -16.99 -13.32 10.27
N LEU A 872 -15.90 -13.79 9.67
CA LEU A 872 -15.79 -15.13 9.11
C LEU A 872 -14.89 -15.99 10.00
N TYR A 873 -15.36 -17.19 10.30
CA TYR A 873 -14.69 -18.18 11.13
C TYR A 873 -14.17 -19.31 10.24
N PHE A 874 -12.91 -19.68 10.40
CA PHE A 874 -12.41 -20.94 9.90
C PHE A 874 -13.02 -22.03 10.76
N VAL A 875 -13.66 -23.01 10.13
CA VAL A 875 -14.27 -24.15 10.79
C VAL A 875 -13.77 -25.40 10.10
N THR A 876 -13.30 -26.38 10.87
CA THR A 876 -12.89 -27.69 10.34
C THR A 876 -13.37 -28.81 11.23
N TRP A 877 -13.78 -29.91 10.60
CA TRP A 877 -14.10 -31.20 11.22
C TRP A 877 -13.14 -32.29 10.75
N ASP A 878 -11.96 -31.88 10.26
CA ASP A 878 -10.84 -32.78 9.98
C ASP A 878 -10.20 -33.25 11.29
N GLU A 879 -10.31 -34.54 11.60
CA GLU A 879 -9.78 -35.16 12.83
C GLU A 879 -8.26 -34.94 12.99
N ASP A 880 -7.51 -34.85 11.89
CA ASP A 880 -6.06 -34.60 11.94
C ASP A 880 -5.72 -33.17 12.40
N LEU A 881 -6.68 -32.24 12.34
CA LEU A 881 -6.54 -30.85 12.77
C LEU A 881 -7.17 -30.57 14.14
N ILE A 882 -7.85 -31.54 14.75
CA ILE A 882 -8.41 -31.40 16.10
C ILE A 882 -7.27 -31.55 17.12
N PRO A 883 -7.04 -30.57 18.02
CA PRO A 883 -6.06 -30.71 19.09
C PRO A 883 -6.25 -32.02 19.88
N PRO A 884 -5.18 -32.77 20.19
CA PRO A 884 -5.29 -34.05 20.90
C PRO A 884 -6.01 -33.96 22.26
N SER A 885 -5.97 -32.79 22.91
CA SER A 885 -6.70 -32.54 24.16
C SER A 885 -8.22 -32.59 23.99
N LYS A 886 -8.73 -32.40 22.76
CA LYS A 886 -10.15 -32.18 22.41
C LYS A 886 -10.84 -31.12 23.28
N ARG A 887 -10.07 -30.19 23.83
CA ARG A 887 -10.52 -29.15 24.77
C ARG A 887 -9.94 -27.82 24.38
N SER A 888 -10.79 -26.80 24.48
CA SER A 888 -10.38 -25.41 24.30
C SER A 888 -9.43 -24.95 25.41
N TRP A 889 -8.44 -24.14 25.06
CA TRP A 889 -7.63 -23.42 26.05
C TRP A 889 -8.43 -22.28 26.67
N ILE A 890 -7.98 -21.71 27.79
CA ILE A 890 -8.64 -20.55 28.41
C ILE A 890 -8.55 -19.35 27.44
N PRO A 891 -9.67 -18.69 27.08
CA PRO A 891 -9.65 -17.54 26.19
C PRO A 891 -8.95 -16.34 26.86
N MET A 892 -8.30 -15.50 26.06
CA MET A 892 -7.70 -14.25 26.55
C MET A 892 -8.81 -13.26 26.96
N GLN A 893 -8.48 -12.29 27.81
CA GLN A 893 -9.36 -11.15 28.07
C GLN A 893 -9.15 -10.09 26.99
N TYR A 894 -10.24 -9.75 26.28
CA TYR A 894 -10.24 -8.83 25.15
C TYR A 894 -10.74 -7.44 25.54
N ASP A 895 -10.41 -6.99 26.76
CA ASP A 895 -10.84 -5.71 27.27
C ASP A 895 -10.29 -4.57 26.41
N ALA A 896 -11.18 -3.69 25.96
CA ALA A 896 -10.78 -2.54 25.18
C ALA A 896 -9.94 -1.58 26.03
N ALA A 897 -8.82 -1.11 25.47
CA ALA A 897 -8.05 -0.04 26.10
C ALA A 897 -8.93 1.21 26.33
N GLU A 898 -8.65 1.94 27.40
CA GLU A 898 -9.41 3.13 27.76
C GLU A 898 -9.49 4.13 26.60
N ALA A 899 -10.72 4.46 26.20
CA ALA A 899 -10.94 5.31 25.05
C ALA A 899 -10.51 6.75 25.36
N LYS A 900 -9.54 7.28 24.61
CA LYS A 900 -9.20 8.71 24.67
C LYS A 900 -10.36 9.55 24.12
N LEU A 901 -11.04 10.27 25.01
CA LEU A 901 -12.15 11.17 24.67
C LEU A 901 -11.66 12.62 24.59
N LEU A 902 -12.18 13.37 23.62
CA LEU A 902 -12.00 14.82 23.61
C LEU A 902 -12.98 15.50 24.56
N ALA A 903 -12.55 16.60 25.20
CA ALA A 903 -13.42 17.48 25.99
C ALA A 903 -14.45 18.22 25.12
N ARG A 904 -14.17 18.38 23.82
CA ARG A 904 -15.03 19.06 22.83
C ARG A 904 -15.61 18.07 21.81
N PRO A 905 -16.72 18.43 21.12
CA PRO A 905 -17.18 17.67 19.96
C PRO A 905 -16.10 17.53 18.88
N VAL A 906 -16.09 16.38 18.21
CA VAL A 906 -15.16 16.07 17.10
C VAL A 906 -15.48 16.97 15.90
N ASN A 907 -14.49 17.71 15.40
CA ASN A 907 -14.64 18.57 14.22
C ASN A 907 -14.30 17.85 12.90
N HIS A 908 -14.59 18.49 11.77
CA HIS A 908 -14.39 17.93 10.43
C HIS A 908 -12.92 17.64 10.07
N GLN A 909 -11.95 18.26 10.76
CA GLN A 909 -10.51 18.06 10.54
C GLN A 909 -9.98 16.79 11.20
N VAL A 910 -10.79 16.10 12.01
CA VAL A 910 -10.35 14.91 12.76
C VAL A 910 -10.01 13.73 11.87
N GLY A 911 -10.70 13.56 10.73
CA GLY A 911 -10.34 12.52 9.76
C GLY A 911 -8.91 12.69 9.26
N ILE A 912 -8.47 13.93 9.05
CA ILE A 912 -7.09 14.23 8.62
C ILE A 912 -6.09 13.73 9.67
N CYS A 913 -6.33 13.98 10.96
CA CYS A 913 -5.48 13.51 12.04
C CYS A 913 -5.37 11.98 12.10
N VAL A 914 -6.46 11.25 11.85
CA VAL A 914 -6.48 9.78 11.86
C VAL A 914 -5.73 9.20 10.67
N LEU A 915 -6.04 9.67 9.45
CA LEU A 915 -5.35 9.21 8.25
C LEU A 915 -3.86 9.53 8.34
N TYR A 916 -3.54 10.73 8.80
CA TYR A 916 -2.16 11.14 9.03
C TYR A 916 -1.45 10.22 10.05
N SER A 917 -2.09 9.97 11.20
CA SER A 917 -1.53 9.08 12.22
C SER A 917 -1.32 7.68 11.68
N ASN A 918 -2.24 7.17 10.86
CA ASN A 918 -2.13 5.85 10.24
C ASN A 918 -0.97 5.75 9.24
N ILE A 919 -0.74 6.77 8.40
CA ILE A 919 0.43 6.81 7.51
C ILE A 919 1.73 6.85 8.33
N ASN A 920 1.71 7.54 9.47
CA ASN A 920 2.87 7.71 10.35
C ASN A 920 3.11 6.51 11.29
N SER A 921 2.09 5.71 11.57
CA SER A 921 2.17 4.57 12.48
C SER A 921 2.40 3.27 11.70
N GLU A 922 3.51 2.59 11.94
CA GLU A 922 3.66 1.17 11.57
C GLU A 922 2.83 0.23 12.48
N VAL A 923 2.15 0.82 13.48
CA VAL A 923 1.66 0.14 14.68
C VAL A 923 0.40 -0.72 14.47
N CYS A 924 -0.43 -0.46 13.45
CA CYS A 924 -1.64 -1.28 13.25
C CYS A 924 -1.37 -2.74 12.84
N GLY A 925 -0.11 -3.12 12.57
CA GLY A 925 0.27 -4.52 12.29
C GLY A 925 1.50 -5.01 13.02
N ILE A 926 2.00 -4.28 14.03
CA ILE A 926 3.24 -4.60 14.76
C ILE A 926 3.01 -4.76 16.29
N LEU A 927 1.80 -4.53 16.80
CA LEU A 927 1.45 -4.88 18.18
C LEU A 927 1.01 -6.33 18.30
#